data_AF-A0A229UL82-F1
#
_entry.id   AF-A0A229UL82-F1
#
_cell.length_a   1.000
_cell.length_b   1.000
_cell.length_c   1.000
_cell.angle_alpha   90.00
_cell.angle_beta   90.00
_cell.angle_gamma   90.00
#
_symmetry.space_group_name_H-M   'P 1'
#
loop_
_entity.id
_entity.type
_entity.pdbx_description
1 polymer ?
#
loop_
_entity_poly.entity_id
_entity_poly.type
_entity_poly.pdbx_seq_one_letter_code
_entity_poly.pdbx_strand_id
1 'polypeptide(L)'
;MHISTRHEALRLSLVILLIAVMLGGVLPYSAQAEAALLVPNAQLEKAIRVQLKKPSGELAPEQLQRLTALNANGFKGKAGIDNLIGLQYASSLNRLVLRNNQIQDVYPISGLKQLTMLDLTGNQISDLRSLSNLDKLQTLFLDGNPIEDAKPLWGLNQLGQLFISDTSLHDLSGIGTMQKLDILDLSSNPIEELGDVTKLAELSNLFMNQTRLNNIESIRSMKNLKVLYLKNNQIEEIGALLELPNLHEVYLQGNPLAPSAAEVLKRLQEQGVKIGFDAERFTDFQPPISVFVDDERLRFEESPYNDGGAVLVPFRKIFEKLGLTVTWNETTQQIQGTKDGFTVVLTPGSSQAEINGLPVKLDAAPVLKHGTTFVPLRFVSEASKKEVYWNEDKLAAYVVTPVKDGFGKTYDTAGRLRYAGNFRDGKYDGSGKLYNLDGDVEYDGFWKEGHKEGRGKLYGLQNKLVQQGTFVHDELDGYGKLIYPDGDKWIGSFKKGKPNGSGRLYDSDGRLYYIGEMADNVLQGHGKIFYKKGGSFSGSFVKNASSGSGIVRYEDGDRVEGQVSKGSILEGKYYVDSSYLLFEGKFKDNQFAEGTMYFPDGVTYTGTFLKGKFDQGEFKSRSGQRVEPGKNGSGVIYYTNGERFEGEIQDNQPNGKGIYYYADSGRVEGNFKNGKLEGSNKVYNAKGTLLFEGGYSSDKREGAGKDYTSEGKLWFEGEYVNGKKSGQGKSYDWEGKLIYSGGFLNGMREGQGTVYRDGKVIYEGQFHKSRYDGQGKLVFYNGDTYTGTFKEGGYADGDQGVFADAQGNPLNNGAQQGNGIFRFAYGSVYKGEFVNGEMEGQGETYRADGKLSHQGQYKKGRPEGYGQSWDSDGRKWYEGQYENGYEQGQGKAFDENGKLLYEGQFEYGDWSGTGKQYTKSGRLLYEGEFEEGEFHGQGTLYYADGIRYTGTFEYGGLTDDGEFTDASGAYLDLNQTINGEGKLYKGRGERYEGPLVDGEPQGRGKLFDADGKLEYEGEFDNGSRVNKK
;
A
#
# COMPACT_ATOMS: atom_id res chain seq x y z
N MET A 1 -12.43 -25.05 2.86
CA MET A 1 -13.29 -26.09 3.49
C MET A 1 -12.76 -26.37 4.90
N HIS A 2 -13.61 -26.68 5.88
CA HIS A 2 -13.27 -26.60 7.33
C HIS A 2 -11.97 -27.29 7.76
N ILE A 3 -11.01 -26.51 8.28
CA ILE A 3 -10.17 -26.88 9.44
C ILE A 3 -10.09 -25.65 10.35
N SER A 4 -10.96 -25.61 11.35
CA SER A 4 -10.87 -24.70 12.51
C SER A 4 -11.11 -25.53 13.77
N THR A 5 -10.54 -25.08 14.89
CA THR A 5 -10.53 -25.73 16.21
C THR A 5 -9.73 -27.03 16.33
N ARG A 6 -8.50 -26.93 16.89
CA ARG A 6 -7.91 -27.82 17.93
C ARG A 6 -6.39 -27.60 18.14
N HIS A 7 -5.98 -26.36 18.44
CA HIS A 7 -4.67 -26.11 19.09
C HIS A 7 -4.72 -24.97 20.14
N GLU A 8 -5.87 -24.76 20.77
CA GLU A 8 -6.04 -23.92 21.98
C GLU A 8 -6.38 -24.79 23.20
N ALA A 9 -5.51 -25.76 23.49
CA ALA A 9 -5.63 -26.61 24.67
C ALA A 9 -4.43 -26.43 25.62
N LEU A 10 -3.92 -25.20 25.76
CA LEU A 10 -2.99 -24.77 26.82
C LEU A 10 -2.83 -23.23 26.90
N ARG A 11 -3.92 -22.44 26.82
CA ARG A 11 -3.96 -21.00 27.18
C ARG A 11 -5.42 -20.47 27.22
N LEU A 12 -6.00 -20.40 28.42
CA LEU A 12 -7.21 -19.65 28.79
C LEU A 12 -7.04 -19.35 30.32
N SER A 13 -7.42 -18.22 30.93
CA SER A 13 -8.31 -17.13 30.50
C SER A 13 -7.93 -15.76 31.10
N LEU A 14 -8.35 -14.71 30.38
CA LEU A 14 -9.03 -13.45 30.77
C LEU A 14 -9.56 -13.28 32.23
N VAL A 15 -9.99 -12.10 32.77
CA VAL A 15 -9.80 -10.61 32.61
C VAL A 15 -10.92 -9.89 33.44
N ILE A 16 -10.88 -8.55 33.67
CA ILE A 16 -12.00 -7.61 34.08
C ILE A 16 -12.23 -7.22 35.60
N LEU A 17 -12.23 -5.88 35.89
CA LEU A 17 -12.92 -5.05 36.95
C LEU A 17 -12.63 -5.24 38.50
N LEU A 18 -13.00 -4.35 39.47
CA LEU A 18 -13.81 -3.09 39.55
C LEU A 18 -13.35 -2.17 40.75
N ILE A 19 -13.06 -0.88 40.51
CA ILE A 19 -13.46 0.38 41.25
C ILE A 19 -13.28 0.60 42.79
N ALA A 20 -12.43 1.61 43.12
CA ALA A 20 -12.54 2.83 43.98
C ALA A 20 -13.30 2.95 45.34
N VAL A 21 -12.86 3.93 46.18
CA VAL A 21 -13.62 5.09 46.78
C VAL A 21 -13.12 5.56 48.19
N MET A 22 -13.01 6.91 48.40
CA MET A 22 -12.87 7.70 49.69
C MET A 22 -11.57 7.55 50.51
N LEU A 23 -10.94 8.55 51.20
CA LEU A 23 -11.10 10.00 51.55
C LEU A 23 -9.66 10.61 51.82
N GLY A 24 -9.38 11.90 52.08
CA GLY A 24 -10.16 13.16 52.03
C GLY A 24 -9.70 14.27 53.04
N GLY A 25 -9.11 15.39 52.57
CA GLY A 25 -8.70 16.59 53.37
C GLY A 25 -7.17 16.75 53.55
N VAL A 26 -6.54 17.95 53.68
CA VAL A 26 -7.02 19.33 54.00
C VAL A 26 -6.18 20.41 53.26
N LEU A 27 -6.78 21.61 53.10
CA LEU A 27 -6.32 22.90 52.49
C LEU A 27 -5.12 23.59 53.24
N PRO A 28 -4.46 24.70 52.77
CA PRO A 28 -5.00 25.77 51.89
C PRO A 28 -4.09 26.50 50.85
N TYR A 29 -4.77 27.35 50.06
CA TYR A 29 -4.31 28.57 49.33
C TYR A 29 -3.48 29.52 50.26
N SER A 30 -2.65 30.49 49.83
CA SER A 30 -2.37 31.04 48.48
C SER A 30 -1.13 31.95 48.45
N ALA A 31 -0.40 31.98 47.33
CA ALA A 31 0.19 33.20 46.75
C ALA A 31 0.34 32.97 45.24
N GLN A 32 -0.04 33.96 44.42
CA GLN A 32 -0.53 33.71 43.06
C GLN A 32 0.49 34.14 42.00
N ALA A 33 1.04 33.16 41.26
CA ALA A 33 1.60 33.37 39.94
C ALA A 33 0.52 33.00 38.90
N GLU A 34 0.36 33.80 37.85
CA GLU A 34 -0.64 33.54 36.81
C GLU A 34 -0.21 32.35 35.94
N ALA A 35 -0.84 31.20 36.18
CA ALA A 35 -0.59 29.99 35.40
C ALA A 35 -1.10 30.14 33.96
N ALA A 36 -0.33 29.63 32.99
CA ALA A 36 -0.77 29.57 31.60
C ALA A 36 -2.06 28.73 31.48
N LEU A 37 -3.03 29.25 30.73
CA LEU A 37 -4.35 28.63 30.61
C LEU A 37 -4.27 27.31 29.84
N LEU A 38 -4.76 26.22 30.45
CA LEU A 38 -4.87 24.87 29.84
C LEU A 38 -5.61 24.86 28.49
N VAL A 39 -6.43 25.89 28.24
CA VAL A 39 -7.02 26.20 26.95
C VAL A 39 -6.65 27.66 26.64
N PRO A 40 -5.55 27.93 25.90
CA PRO A 40 -5.04 29.29 25.70
C PRO A 40 -5.98 30.20 24.90
N ASN A 41 -6.71 29.65 23.92
CA ASN A 41 -7.70 30.43 23.18
C ASN A 41 -8.94 30.69 24.06
N ALA A 42 -9.12 31.94 24.50
CA ALA A 42 -10.19 32.33 25.41
C ALA A 42 -11.62 32.07 24.90
N GLN A 43 -11.85 31.97 23.58
CA GLN A 43 -13.17 31.60 23.05
C GLN A 43 -13.40 30.09 23.15
N LEU A 44 -12.38 29.28 22.84
CA LEU A 44 -12.40 27.83 23.04
C LEU A 44 -12.58 27.49 24.53
N GLU A 45 -11.83 28.16 25.42
CA GLU A 45 -11.95 27.98 26.88
C GLU A 45 -13.38 28.29 27.34
N LYS A 46 -13.93 29.42 26.88
CA LYS A 46 -15.30 29.82 27.20
C LYS A 46 -16.34 28.81 26.71
N ALA A 47 -16.20 28.27 25.50
CA ALA A 47 -17.08 27.23 24.98
C ALA A 47 -17.02 25.95 25.83
N ILE A 48 -15.81 25.52 26.21
CA ILE A 48 -15.57 24.38 27.10
C ILE A 48 -16.19 24.63 28.49
N ARG A 49 -16.04 25.83 29.06
CA ARG A 49 -16.64 26.21 30.36
C ARG A 49 -18.16 26.17 30.34
N VAL A 50 -18.78 26.66 29.26
CA VAL A 50 -20.24 26.58 29.06
C VAL A 50 -20.67 25.11 29.01
N GLN A 51 -19.97 24.28 28.23
CA GLN A 51 -20.30 22.86 28.06
C GLN A 51 -20.12 22.04 29.35
N LEU A 52 -19.07 22.33 30.14
CA LEU A 52 -18.82 21.72 31.45
C LEU A 52 -19.66 22.34 32.58
N LYS A 53 -20.50 23.35 32.29
CA LYS A 53 -21.27 24.14 33.27
C LYS A 53 -20.41 24.71 34.41
N LYS A 54 -19.17 25.11 34.07
CA LYS A 54 -18.14 25.59 35.01
C LYS A 54 -17.70 27.03 34.66
N PRO A 55 -18.45 28.05 35.09
CA PRO A 55 -18.21 29.44 34.69
C PRO A 55 -16.95 30.06 35.29
N SER A 56 -16.36 29.46 36.34
CA SER A 56 -15.19 29.98 37.05
C SER A 56 -14.31 28.86 37.64
N GLY A 57 -13.13 29.22 38.12
CA GLY A 57 -12.11 28.30 38.64
C GLY A 57 -11.32 27.58 37.54
N GLU A 58 -10.18 27.01 37.89
CA GLU A 58 -9.24 26.34 36.98
C GLU A 58 -9.88 25.14 36.24
N LEU A 59 -9.60 25.00 34.94
CA LEU A 59 -9.96 23.80 34.17
C LEU A 59 -8.85 22.76 34.34
N ALA A 60 -9.23 21.51 34.61
CA ALA A 60 -8.28 20.39 34.72
C ALA A 60 -8.47 19.37 33.58
N PRO A 61 -7.42 18.63 33.15
CA PRO A 61 -7.51 17.64 32.08
C PRO A 61 -8.63 16.58 32.29
N GLU A 62 -8.87 16.15 33.52
CA GLU A 62 -9.90 15.16 33.89
C GLU A 62 -11.32 15.71 33.76
N GLN A 63 -11.47 17.04 33.63
CA GLN A 63 -12.74 17.70 33.36
C GLN A 63 -12.98 17.78 31.85
N LEU A 64 -11.93 18.07 31.06
CA LEU A 64 -11.96 18.02 29.59
C LEU A 64 -12.31 16.61 29.08
N GLN A 65 -11.78 15.56 29.71
CA GLN A 65 -12.12 14.16 29.41
C GLN A 65 -13.62 13.83 29.52
N ARG A 66 -14.43 14.66 30.19
CA ARG A 66 -15.90 14.49 30.32
C ARG A 66 -16.68 15.11 29.16
N LEU A 67 -16.04 15.87 28.28
CA LEU A 67 -16.66 16.41 27.08
C LEU A 67 -16.98 15.27 26.12
N THR A 68 -18.27 15.03 25.87
CA THR A 68 -18.76 14.10 24.84
C THR A 68 -19.14 14.81 23.55
N ALA A 69 -19.57 16.07 23.65
CA ALA A 69 -19.78 16.95 22.51
C ALA A 69 -19.31 18.38 22.84
N LEU A 70 -18.82 19.11 21.84
CA LEU A 70 -18.49 20.53 21.92
C LEU A 70 -18.94 21.27 20.66
N ASN A 71 -19.49 22.47 20.85
CA ASN A 71 -19.77 23.43 19.78
C ASN A 71 -19.12 24.75 20.16
N ALA A 72 -18.17 25.19 19.33
CA ALA A 72 -17.39 26.41 19.52
C ALA A 72 -17.23 27.15 18.18
N ASN A 73 -18.35 27.38 17.50
CA ASN A 73 -18.38 28.17 16.27
C ASN A 73 -17.88 29.61 16.52
N GLY A 74 -17.09 30.13 15.59
CA GLY A 74 -16.72 31.52 15.53
C GLY A 74 -17.87 32.40 15.06
N PHE A 75 -17.76 33.71 15.34
CA PHE A 75 -18.77 34.71 15.02
C PHE A 75 -18.13 35.87 14.25
N LYS A 76 -18.74 36.23 13.12
CA LYS A 76 -18.30 37.35 12.27
C LYS A 76 -18.18 38.64 13.10
N GLY A 77 -16.99 39.23 13.12
CA GLY A 77 -16.68 40.44 13.90
C GLY A 77 -16.12 40.21 15.31
N LYS A 78 -15.71 38.99 15.67
CA LYS A 78 -14.92 38.68 16.88
C LYS A 78 -13.64 37.92 16.50
N ALA A 79 -12.62 37.98 17.36
CA ALA A 79 -11.49 37.06 17.28
C ALA A 79 -12.01 35.62 17.40
N GLY A 80 -11.66 34.77 16.43
CA GLY A 80 -12.10 33.38 16.37
C GLY A 80 -11.25 32.44 17.22
N ILE A 81 -11.50 31.16 17.07
CA ILE A 81 -10.59 30.11 17.49
C ILE A 81 -9.54 29.94 16.38
N ASP A 82 -8.29 30.16 16.72
CA ASP A 82 -7.12 30.04 15.82
C ASP A 82 -6.32 28.75 16.08
N ASN A 83 -6.35 28.25 17.32
CA ASN A 83 -5.72 27.02 17.76
C ASN A 83 -6.68 26.14 18.58
N LEU A 84 -6.47 24.82 18.52
CA LEU A 84 -7.32 23.81 19.18
C LEU A 84 -6.72 23.26 20.48
N ILE A 85 -5.74 23.97 21.05
CA ILE A 85 -5.03 23.55 22.26
C ILE A 85 -5.99 23.40 23.43
N GLY A 86 -5.84 22.29 24.16
CA GLY A 86 -6.70 21.84 25.24
C GLY A 86 -7.69 20.74 24.81
N LEU A 87 -8.02 20.62 23.53
CA LEU A 87 -8.90 19.56 23.04
C LEU A 87 -8.26 18.17 23.01
N GLN A 88 -6.92 18.06 23.00
CA GLN A 88 -6.23 16.78 23.10
C GLN A 88 -6.58 15.98 24.37
N TYR A 89 -7.02 16.67 25.44
CA TYR A 89 -7.47 16.04 26.69
C TYR A 89 -8.94 15.59 26.65
N ALA A 90 -9.72 16.00 25.65
CA ALA A 90 -11.15 15.74 25.54
C ALA A 90 -11.44 14.38 24.85
N SER A 91 -10.77 13.33 25.31
CA SER A 91 -10.73 11.99 24.67
C SER A 91 -12.06 11.24 24.56
N SER A 92 -13.12 11.71 25.23
CA SER A 92 -14.49 11.20 25.11
C SER A 92 -15.34 11.91 24.06
N LEU A 93 -14.81 12.91 23.34
CA LEU A 93 -15.53 13.64 22.31
C LEU A 93 -15.95 12.71 21.17
N ASN A 94 -17.26 12.65 20.92
CA ASN A 94 -17.86 12.03 19.73
C ASN A 94 -18.31 13.07 18.69
N ARG A 95 -18.56 14.32 19.12
CA ARG A 95 -19.09 15.39 18.27
C ARG A 95 -18.37 16.72 18.48
N LEU A 96 -17.72 17.25 17.46
CA LEU A 96 -16.98 18.50 17.53
C LEU A 96 -17.36 19.45 16.38
N VAL A 97 -17.79 20.67 16.71
CA VAL A 97 -18.22 21.69 15.75
C VAL A 97 -17.47 22.99 15.99
N LEU A 98 -16.77 23.48 14.96
CA LEU A 98 -15.76 24.54 15.01
C LEU A 98 -15.88 25.51 13.82
N ARG A 99 -17.10 25.77 13.34
CA ARG A 99 -17.35 26.53 12.10
C ARG A 99 -16.90 27.99 12.18
N ASN A 100 -16.55 28.59 11.04
CA ASN A 100 -16.33 30.03 10.85
C ASN A 100 -15.27 30.61 11.82
N ASN A 101 -14.15 29.91 11.94
CA ASN A 101 -13.06 30.21 12.85
C ASN A 101 -11.79 30.58 12.05
N GLN A 102 -10.62 30.55 12.66
CA GLN A 102 -9.32 30.90 12.07
C GLN A 102 -8.33 29.74 12.18
N ILE A 103 -8.83 28.50 12.29
CA ILE A 103 -8.03 27.30 12.50
C ILE A 103 -7.27 26.99 11.20
N GLN A 104 -5.93 26.96 11.27
CA GLN A 104 -5.10 26.48 10.16
C GLN A 104 -4.72 25.02 10.31
N ASP A 105 -4.53 24.57 11.56
CA ASP A 105 -3.89 23.29 11.83
C ASP A 105 -4.67 22.49 12.89
N VAL A 106 -4.88 21.20 12.63
CA VAL A 106 -5.84 20.32 13.33
C VAL A 106 -5.18 19.16 14.08
N TYR A 107 -3.86 19.15 14.21
CA TYR A 107 -3.14 18.13 14.99
C TYR A 107 -3.68 17.85 16.42
N PRO A 108 -4.16 18.82 17.24
CA PRO A 108 -4.61 18.56 18.62
C PRO A 108 -5.83 17.65 18.70
N ILE A 109 -6.56 17.48 17.60
CA ILE A 109 -7.71 16.58 17.52
C ILE A 109 -7.39 15.22 16.86
N SER A 110 -6.15 15.01 16.37
CA SER A 110 -5.72 13.75 15.73
C SER A 110 -5.83 12.52 16.65
N GLY A 111 -5.72 12.71 17.96
CA GLY A 111 -5.87 11.66 18.97
C GLY A 111 -7.32 11.32 19.34
N LEU A 112 -8.32 12.05 18.85
CA LEU A 112 -9.73 11.94 19.29
C LEU A 112 -10.48 10.80 18.58
N LYS A 113 -9.99 9.57 18.73
CA LYS A 113 -10.48 8.33 18.08
C LYS A 113 -11.91 7.90 18.46
N GLN A 114 -12.67 8.73 19.16
CA GLN A 114 -14.10 8.53 19.43
C GLN A 114 -15.00 9.47 18.59
N LEU A 115 -14.44 10.41 17.83
CA LEU A 115 -15.20 11.30 16.94
C LEU A 115 -15.96 10.49 15.89
N THR A 116 -17.28 10.74 15.83
CA THR A 116 -18.17 10.26 14.77
C THR A 116 -18.66 11.41 13.88
N MET A 117 -18.66 12.65 14.39
CA MET A 117 -19.00 13.85 13.62
C MET A 117 -18.02 14.99 13.92
N LEU A 118 -17.38 15.50 12.88
CA LEU A 118 -16.42 16.60 12.91
C LEU A 118 -16.81 17.66 11.88
N ASP A 119 -16.76 18.92 12.29
CA ASP A 119 -17.26 20.03 11.48
C ASP A 119 -16.33 21.24 11.61
N LEU A 120 -15.63 21.52 10.51
CA LEU A 120 -14.53 22.47 10.36
C LEU A 120 -14.80 23.50 9.25
N THR A 121 -16.04 23.63 8.78
CA THR A 121 -16.43 24.58 7.71
C THR A 121 -16.01 26.02 8.00
N GLY A 122 -15.44 26.72 7.02
CA GLY A 122 -15.05 28.13 7.11
C GLY A 122 -13.86 28.33 8.05
N ASN A 123 -12.73 27.70 7.71
CA ASN A 123 -11.46 27.82 8.44
C ASN A 123 -10.32 28.08 7.43
N GLN A 124 -9.08 27.80 7.80
CA GLN A 124 -7.88 28.06 6.97
C GLN A 124 -7.03 26.78 6.82
N ILE A 125 -7.67 25.61 6.83
CA ILE A 125 -7.01 24.30 6.81
C ILE A 125 -6.62 23.92 5.39
N SER A 126 -5.36 23.51 5.19
CA SER A 126 -4.87 22.95 3.92
C SER A 126 -4.31 21.52 4.06
N ASP A 127 -3.83 21.13 5.26
CA ASP A 127 -3.28 19.79 5.54
C ASP A 127 -4.29 18.92 6.31
N LEU A 128 -4.65 17.77 5.72
CA LEU A 128 -5.61 16.82 6.28
C LEU A 128 -4.96 15.58 6.91
N ARG A 129 -3.63 15.45 6.90
CA ARG A 129 -2.90 14.26 7.40
C ARG A 129 -3.23 13.95 8.87
N SER A 130 -3.44 14.98 9.68
CA SER A 130 -3.86 14.85 11.09
C SER A 130 -5.24 14.21 11.29
N LEU A 131 -6.08 14.09 10.25
CA LEU A 131 -7.41 13.47 10.31
C LEU A 131 -7.43 11.99 9.86
N SER A 132 -6.35 11.52 9.22
CA SER A 132 -6.25 10.19 8.57
C SER A 132 -6.52 8.98 9.48
N ASN A 133 -6.38 9.14 10.79
CA ASN A 133 -6.49 8.07 11.80
C ASN A 133 -7.78 8.18 12.65
N LEU A 134 -8.77 8.96 12.19
CA LEU A 134 -10.07 9.14 12.84
C LEU A 134 -11.07 8.09 12.34
N ASP A 135 -10.70 6.81 12.43
CA ASP A 135 -11.34 5.65 11.77
C ASP A 135 -12.82 5.41 12.14
N LYS A 136 -13.37 6.14 13.12
CA LYS A 136 -14.78 6.10 13.53
C LYS A 136 -15.64 7.22 12.94
N LEU A 137 -15.05 8.14 12.18
CA LEU A 137 -15.74 9.30 11.64
C LEU A 137 -16.79 8.87 10.62
N GLN A 138 -18.01 9.40 10.76
CA GLN A 138 -19.18 9.10 9.93
C GLN A 138 -19.61 10.32 9.10
N THR A 139 -19.43 11.52 9.66
CA THR A 139 -19.75 12.79 9.01
C THR A 139 -18.58 13.77 9.17
N LEU A 140 -18.14 14.36 8.05
CA LEU A 140 -17.07 15.36 8.01
C LEU A 140 -17.51 16.57 7.17
N PHE A 141 -17.42 17.77 7.75
CA PHE A 141 -17.59 19.04 7.04
C PHE A 141 -16.26 19.81 7.01
N LEU A 142 -15.84 20.20 5.81
CA LEU A 142 -14.58 20.89 5.50
C LEU A 142 -14.78 22.11 4.58
N ASP A 143 -16.02 22.48 4.28
CA ASP A 143 -16.32 23.50 3.26
C ASP A 143 -15.65 24.85 3.53
N GLY A 144 -15.26 25.60 2.51
CA GLY A 144 -14.65 26.93 2.67
C GLY A 144 -13.29 26.86 3.39
N ASN A 145 -12.42 25.96 2.95
CA ASN A 145 -11.04 25.79 3.42
C ASN A 145 -10.08 25.70 2.22
N PRO A 146 -8.82 26.19 2.31
CA PRO A 146 -7.84 26.16 1.22
C PRO A 146 -7.21 24.76 1.03
N ILE A 147 -8.04 23.76 0.74
CA ILE A 147 -7.62 22.37 0.52
C ILE A 147 -7.37 22.15 -0.98
N GLU A 148 -6.17 21.70 -1.34
CA GLU A 148 -5.82 21.25 -2.70
C GLU A 148 -5.78 19.72 -2.81
N ASP A 149 -5.45 19.04 -1.70
CA ASP A 149 -5.25 17.60 -1.63
C ASP A 149 -6.14 16.94 -0.56
N ALA A 150 -6.90 15.92 -0.96
CA ALA A 150 -7.74 15.10 -0.09
C ALA A 150 -7.21 13.66 0.13
N LYS A 151 -6.04 13.26 -0.39
CA LYS A 151 -5.54 11.87 -0.29
C LYS A 151 -5.56 11.29 1.14
N PRO A 152 -5.21 12.06 2.19
CA PRO A 152 -5.22 11.55 3.56
C PRO A 152 -6.59 11.10 4.11
N LEU A 153 -7.71 11.42 3.43
CA LEU A 153 -9.05 11.06 3.89
C LEU A 153 -9.57 9.71 3.34
N TRP A 154 -9.02 9.20 2.24
CA TRP A 154 -9.63 8.06 1.53
C TRP A 154 -9.56 6.73 2.33
N GLY A 155 -8.65 6.63 3.29
CA GLY A 155 -8.61 5.52 4.26
C GLY A 155 -9.75 5.49 5.29
N LEU A 156 -10.59 6.55 5.37
CA LEU A 156 -11.67 6.68 6.36
C LEU A 156 -12.91 5.86 5.97
N ASN A 157 -12.75 4.53 5.93
CA ASN A 157 -13.73 3.52 5.50
C ASN A 157 -15.06 3.45 6.28
N GLN A 158 -15.27 4.31 7.29
CA GLN A 158 -16.54 4.45 8.01
C GLN A 158 -17.32 5.73 7.66
N LEU A 159 -16.73 6.62 6.84
CA LEU A 159 -17.32 7.90 6.50
C LEU A 159 -18.51 7.70 5.54
N GLY A 160 -19.69 8.16 5.95
CA GLY A 160 -20.91 8.12 5.16
C GLY A 160 -21.27 9.47 4.53
N GLN A 161 -20.74 10.58 5.06
CA GLN A 161 -21.05 11.93 4.59
C GLN A 161 -19.80 12.82 4.59
N LEU A 162 -19.47 13.39 3.43
CA LEU A 162 -18.33 14.29 3.24
C LEU A 162 -18.81 15.57 2.53
N PHE A 163 -18.56 16.72 3.16
CA PHE A 163 -18.81 18.04 2.58
C PHE A 163 -17.46 18.76 2.50
N ILE A 164 -17.00 19.05 1.28
CA ILE A 164 -15.70 19.67 0.99
C ILE A 164 -15.85 20.65 -0.19
N SER A 165 -16.91 21.46 -0.12
CA SER A 165 -17.20 22.50 -1.11
C SER A 165 -16.38 23.78 -0.88
N ASP A 166 -16.22 24.62 -1.91
CA ASP A 166 -15.49 25.91 -1.84
C ASP A 166 -14.04 25.73 -1.35
N THR A 167 -13.29 24.88 -2.06
CA THR A 167 -11.86 24.62 -1.84
C THR A 167 -11.07 24.74 -3.17
N SER A 168 -9.85 24.23 -3.23
CA SER A 168 -9.01 24.18 -4.45
C SER A 168 -8.79 22.75 -4.98
N LEU A 169 -9.61 21.80 -4.52
CA LEU A 169 -9.53 20.39 -4.87
C LEU A 169 -9.79 20.15 -6.36
N HIS A 170 -8.92 19.37 -7.00
CA HIS A 170 -9.01 19.05 -8.44
C HIS A 170 -8.77 17.55 -8.72
N ASP A 171 -7.85 16.91 -7.98
CA ASP A 171 -7.61 15.46 -8.07
C ASP A 171 -8.55 14.68 -7.13
N LEU A 172 -9.28 13.72 -7.69
CA LEU A 172 -10.18 12.81 -6.97
C LEU A 172 -9.73 11.34 -7.05
N SER A 173 -8.56 11.04 -7.64
CA SER A 173 -8.03 9.69 -7.79
C SER A 173 -8.01 8.94 -6.45
N GLY A 174 -8.52 7.71 -6.37
CA GLY A 174 -8.55 6.95 -5.12
C GLY A 174 -9.75 7.19 -4.20
N ILE A 175 -10.58 8.23 -4.42
CA ILE A 175 -11.81 8.44 -3.62
C ILE A 175 -12.76 7.24 -3.66
N GLY A 176 -12.73 6.47 -4.76
CA GLY A 176 -13.48 5.23 -4.95
C GLY A 176 -13.22 4.13 -3.90
N THR A 177 -12.22 4.28 -3.03
CA THR A 177 -12.03 3.39 -1.86
C THR A 177 -13.07 3.62 -0.75
N MET A 178 -13.72 4.79 -0.69
CA MET A 178 -14.66 5.20 0.37
C MET A 178 -16.05 4.57 0.20
N GLN A 179 -16.14 3.24 0.13
CA GLN A 179 -17.33 2.46 -0.25
C GLN A 179 -18.58 2.61 0.65
N LYS A 180 -18.51 3.39 1.74
CA LYS A 180 -19.66 3.72 2.60
C LYS A 180 -20.27 5.09 2.36
N LEU A 181 -19.70 5.89 1.46
CA LEU A 181 -20.10 7.28 1.24
C LEU A 181 -21.48 7.33 0.56
N ASP A 182 -22.47 7.91 1.25
CA ASP A 182 -23.86 8.11 0.83
C ASP A 182 -24.10 9.54 0.33
N ILE A 183 -23.42 10.52 0.96
CA ILE A 183 -23.52 11.95 0.64
C ILE A 183 -22.14 12.55 0.39
N LEU A 184 -21.97 13.19 -0.77
CA LEU A 184 -20.74 13.88 -1.16
C LEU A 184 -21.04 15.27 -1.74
N ASP A 185 -20.50 16.33 -1.13
CA ASP A 185 -20.49 17.69 -1.69
C ASP A 185 -19.08 18.11 -2.07
N LEU A 186 -18.88 18.34 -3.37
CA LEU A 186 -17.66 18.81 -4.03
C LEU A 186 -17.91 20.16 -4.74
N SER A 187 -19.00 20.87 -4.44
CA SER A 187 -19.37 22.11 -5.12
C SER A 187 -18.27 23.20 -5.02
N SER A 188 -18.20 24.12 -5.97
CA SER A 188 -17.25 25.24 -6.00
C SER A 188 -15.76 24.82 -5.98
N ASN A 189 -15.44 23.69 -6.61
CA ASN A 189 -14.07 23.19 -6.80
C ASN A 189 -13.71 23.09 -8.29
N PRO A 190 -12.43 23.28 -8.70
CA PRO A 190 -11.98 23.22 -10.10
C PRO A 190 -11.93 21.79 -10.70
N ILE A 191 -12.98 20.99 -10.50
CA ILE A 191 -13.10 19.60 -10.98
C ILE A 191 -13.71 19.59 -12.39
N GLU A 192 -13.03 18.96 -13.35
CA GLU A 192 -13.42 18.93 -14.78
C GLU A 192 -14.10 17.61 -15.20
N GLU A 193 -13.91 16.52 -14.44
CA GLU A 193 -14.54 15.20 -14.67
C GLU A 193 -14.87 14.48 -13.35
N LEU A 194 -15.76 13.48 -13.39
CA LEU A 194 -16.18 12.72 -12.20
C LEU A 194 -15.10 11.76 -11.67
N GLY A 195 -14.24 11.24 -12.54
CA GLY A 195 -13.18 10.29 -12.18
C GLY A 195 -13.65 9.14 -11.28
N ASP A 196 -12.91 8.92 -10.18
CA ASP A 196 -13.15 7.85 -9.22
C ASP A 196 -14.42 7.99 -8.36
N VAL A 197 -15.12 9.14 -8.40
CA VAL A 197 -16.44 9.31 -7.77
C VAL A 197 -17.44 8.28 -8.33
N THR A 198 -17.29 7.89 -9.59
CA THR A 198 -18.11 6.88 -10.27
C THR A 198 -18.01 5.48 -9.66
N LYS A 199 -16.98 5.21 -8.85
CA LYS A 199 -16.75 3.92 -8.16
C LYS A 199 -17.47 3.82 -6.80
N LEU A 200 -18.12 4.89 -6.34
CA LEU A 200 -18.82 4.95 -5.05
C LEU A 200 -20.20 4.29 -5.15
N ALA A 201 -20.26 2.98 -4.90
CA ALA A 201 -21.47 2.18 -5.13
C ALA A 201 -22.69 2.60 -4.28
N GLU A 202 -22.48 3.04 -3.04
CA GLU A 202 -23.55 3.42 -2.10
C GLU A 202 -23.99 4.90 -2.22
N LEU A 203 -23.35 5.70 -3.08
CA LEU A 203 -23.58 7.15 -3.14
C LEU A 203 -24.99 7.46 -3.66
N SER A 204 -25.82 8.12 -2.84
CA SER A 204 -27.18 8.50 -3.22
C SER A 204 -27.39 10.00 -3.42
N ASN A 205 -26.57 10.85 -2.80
CA ASN A 205 -26.63 12.30 -3.00
C ASN A 205 -25.26 12.87 -3.40
N LEU A 206 -25.18 13.50 -4.58
CA LEU A 206 -23.96 14.12 -5.10
C LEU A 206 -24.21 15.60 -5.46
N PHE A 207 -23.40 16.48 -4.88
CA PHE A 207 -23.44 17.92 -5.10
C PHE A 207 -22.12 18.37 -5.74
N MET A 208 -22.21 18.93 -6.93
CA MET A 208 -21.09 19.44 -7.74
C MET A 208 -21.55 20.71 -8.48
N ASN A 209 -22.12 21.68 -7.76
CA ASN A 209 -22.44 22.97 -8.35
C ASN A 209 -21.15 23.77 -8.55
N GLN A 210 -21.07 24.67 -9.53
CA GLN A 210 -19.94 25.60 -9.71
C GLN A 210 -18.57 24.91 -9.79
N THR A 211 -18.54 23.69 -10.32
CA THR A 211 -17.31 23.03 -10.76
C THR A 211 -17.04 23.35 -12.22
N ARG A 212 -16.14 22.62 -12.88
CA ARG A 212 -15.83 22.78 -14.31
C ARG A 212 -16.28 21.58 -15.14
N LEU A 213 -17.13 20.71 -14.59
CA LEU A 213 -17.71 19.56 -15.30
C LEU A 213 -18.28 19.98 -16.65
N ASN A 214 -17.72 19.44 -17.73
CA ASN A 214 -18.26 19.59 -19.09
C ASN A 214 -18.98 18.31 -19.58
N ASN A 215 -18.72 17.18 -18.92
CA ASN A 215 -19.20 15.87 -19.29
C ASN A 215 -19.65 15.10 -18.04
N ILE A 216 -20.86 14.52 -18.09
CA ILE A 216 -21.42 13.67 -17.02
C ILE A 216 -21.76 12.25 -17.51
N GLU A 217 -21.31 11.84 -18.69
CA GLU A 217 -21.69 10.55 -19.30
C GLU A 217 -21.40 9.34 -18.38
N SER A 218 -20.27 9.37 -17.66
CA SER A 218 -19.87 8.32 -16.73
C SER A 218 -20.79 8.17 -15.50
N ILE A 219 -21.67 9.15 -15.24
CA ILE A 219 -22.65 9.10 -14.15
C ILE A 219 -23.62 7.93 -14.31
N ARG A 220 -23.86 7.46 -15.55
CA ARG A 220 -24.77 6.34 -15.85
C ARG A 220 -24.48 5.06 -15.06
N SER A 221 -23.24 4.87 -14.58
CA SER A 221 -22.84 3.74 -13.72
C SER A 221 -23.42 3.80 -12.29
N MET A 222 -23.73 5.01 -11.80
CA MET A 222 -24.04 5.30 -10.40
C MET A 222 -25.53 5.08 -10.08
N LYS A 223 -26.01 3.84 -10.26
CA LYS A 223 -27.45 3.51 -10.23
C LYS A 223 -28.18 3.79 -8.90
N ASN A 224 -27.45 4.04 -7.79
CA ASN A 224 -28.03 4.38 -6.47
C ASN A 224 -28.30 5.89 -6.25
N LEU A 225 -27.88 6.76 -7.19
CA LEU A 225 -28.14 8.20 -7.11
C LEU A 225 -29.62 8.54 -7.09
N LYS A 226 -29.99 9.43 -6.16
CA LYS A 226 -31.34 9.97 -5.93
C LYS A 226 -31.38 11.48 -6.11
N VAL A 227 -30.32 12.18 -5.73
CA VAL A 227 -30.28 13.64 -5.71
C VAL A 227 -29.00 14.15 -6.36
N LEU A 228 -29.14 15.01 -7.37
CA LEU A 228 -28.04 15.58 -8.14
C LEU A 228 -28.11 17.10 -8.21
N TYR A 229 -27.02 17.75 -7.82
CA TYR A 229 -26.86 19.20 -7.90
C TYR A 229 -25.68 19.54 -8.80
N LEU A 230 -25.97 19.98 -10.02
CA LEU A 230 -24.99 20.19 -11.10
C LEU A 230 -25.08 21.62 -11.66
N LYS A 231 -25.51 22.61 -10.87
CA LYS A 231 -25.71 23.99 -11.34
C LYS A 231 -24.39 24.67 -11.72
N ASN A 232 -24.43 25.59 -12.68
CA ASN A 232 -23.33 26.49 -13.06
C ASN A 232 -22.03 25.75 -13.43
N ASN A 233 -22.14 24.63 -14.14
CA ASN A 233 -21.00 23.93 -14.75
C ASN A 233 -20.93 24.23 -16.26
N GLN A 234 -20.17 23.43 -17.01
CA GLN A 234 -19.99 23.52 -18.46
C GLN A 234 -20.71 22.39 -19.21
N ILE A 235 -21.71 21.76 -18.59
CA ILE A 235 -22.37 20.56 -19.12
C ILE A 235 -23.23 20.94 -20.34
N GLU A 236 -22.91 20.35 -21.50
CA GLU A 236 -23.75 20.46 -22.70
C GLU A 236 -24.77 19.31 -22.73
N GLU A 237 -24.34 18.05 -22.70
CA GLU A 237 -25.23 16.89 -22.80
C GLU A 237 -25.61 16.28 -21.44
N ILE A 238 -26.87 15.82 -21.33
CA ILE A 238 -27.44 15.27 -20.09
C ILE A 238 -28.15 13.90 -20.27
N GLY A 239 -27.97 13.24 -21.41
CA GLY A 239 -28.65 11.98 -21.76
C GLY A 239 -28.50 10.88 -20.70
N ALA A 240 -27.30 10.75 -20.12
CA ALA A 240 -26.97 9.78 -19.07
C ALA A 240 -27.85 9.86 -17.81
N LEU A 241 -28.56 10.97 -17.57
CA LEU A 241 -29.51 11.07 -16.44
C LEU A 241 -30.70 10.12 -16.59
N LEU A 242 -31.10 9.77 -17.81
CA LEU A 242 -32.22 8.85 -18.09
C LEU A 242 -31.91 7.40 -17.69
N GLU A 243 -30.63 7.11 -17.45
CA GLU A 243 -30.13 5.79 -17.04
C GLU A 243 -30.05 5.60 -15.52
N LEU A 244 -30.48 6.59 -14.72
CA LEU A 244 -30.44 6.57 -13.26
C LEU A 244 -31.81 6.14 -12.68
N PRO A 245 -32.05 4.86 -12.38
CA PRO A 245 -33.38 4.33 -12.06
C PRO A 245 -33.95 4.82 -10.72
N ASN A 246 -33.09 5.39 -9.85
CA ASN A 246 -33.45 5.88 -8.53
C ASN A 246 -33.42 7.42 -8.45
N LEU A 247 -33.22 8.13 -9.55
CA LEU A 247 -33.12 9.60 -9.55
C LEU A 247 -34.48 10.22 -9.22
N HIS A 248 -34.51 11.09 -8.21
CA HIS A 248 -35.72 11.79 -7.76
C HIS A 248 -35.62 13.31 -7.94
N GLU A 249 -34.41 13.88 -7.89
CA GLU A 249 -34.22 15.33 -7.95
C GLU A 249 -32.92 15.68 -8.70
N VAL A 250 -33.00 16.62 -9.64
CA VAL A 250 -31.84 17.12 -10.41
C VAL A 250 -31.88 18.63 -10.63
N TYR A 251 -30.74 19.30 -10.47
CA TYR A 251 -30.58 20.74 -10.69
C TYR A 251 -29.47 21.04 -11.72
N LEU A 252 -29.83 21.73 -12.80
CA LEU A 252 -28.97 21.97 -13.97
C LEU A 252 -28.84 23.44 -14.37
N GLN A 253 -29.37 24.39 -13.58
CA GLN A 253 -29.36 25.81 -13.93
C GLN A 253 -27.94 26.34 -14.19
N GLY A 254 -27.78 27.21 -15.19
CA GLY A 254 -26.50 27.87 -15.49
C GLY A 254 -25.49 27.00 -16.26
N ASN A 255 -25.90 25.83 -16.75
CA ASN A 255 -25.13 25.05 -17.73
C ASN A 255 -25.40 25.52 -19.16
N PRO A 256 -24.43 25.38 -20.09
CA PRO A 256 -24.60 25.60 -21.52
C PRO A 256 -25.33 24.42 -22.18
N LEU A 257 -26.46 23.99 -21.63
CA LEU A 257 -27.17 22.79 -22.06
C LEU A 257 -27.41 22.78 -23.57
N ALA A 258 -26.94 21.72 -24.22
CA ALA A 258 -27.26 21.42 -25.60
C ALA A 258 -28.78 21.23 -25.73
N PRO A 259 -29.39 21.60 -26.86
CA PRO A 259 -30.86 21.62 -26.95
C PRO A 259 -31.51 20.23 -26.90
N SER A 260 -30.71 19.16 -27.06
CA SER A 260 -31.01 17.76 -26.72
C SER A 260 -31.60 17.62 -25.33
N ALA A 261 -31.12 18.44 -24.41
CA ALA A 261 -31.61 18.51 -23.04
C ALA A 261 -33.13 18.71 -22.98
N ALA A 262 -33.78 19.40 -23.94
CA ALA A 262 -35.23 19.63 -23.89
C ALA A 262 -36.04 18.32 -23.80
N GLU A 263 -35.73 17.33 -24.64
CA GLU A 263 -36.43 16.03 -24.63
C GLU A 263 -35.99 15.17 -23.43
N VAL A 264 -34.72 15.27 -23.00
CA VAL A 264 -34.23 14.59 -21.80
C VAL A 264 -34.93 15.10 -20.53
N LEU A 265 -35.03 16.42 -20.35
CA LEU A 265 -35.73 17.06 -19.23
C LEU A 265 -37.22 16.68 -19.22
N LYS A 266 -37.86 16.64 -20.40
CA LYS A 266 -39.24 16.17 -20.53
C LYS A 266 -39.41 14.70 -20.10
N ARG A 267 -38.55 13.79 -20.59
CA ARG A 267 -38.59 12.37 -20.19
C ARG A 267 -38.31 12.17 -18.70
N LEU A 268 -37.41 12.96 -18.11
CA LEU A 268 -37.17 12.96 -16.66
C LEU A 268 -38.40 13.45 -15.88
N GLN A 269 -39.12 14.47 -16.35
CA GLN A 269 -40.39 14.90 -15.75
C GLN A 269 -41.48 13.83 -15.86
N GLU A 270 -41.58 13.14 -17.00
CA GLU A 270 -42.49 11.99 -17.20
C GLU A 270 -42.17 10.81 -16.27
N GLN A 271 -40.88 10.62 -15.92
CA GLN A 271 -40.41 9.67 -14.91
C GLN A 271 -40.65 10.15 -13.45
N GLY A 272 -41.17 11.36 -13.25
CA GLY A 272 -41.45 11.93 -11.92
C GLY A 272 -40.24 12.60 -11.26
N VAL A 273 -39.13 12.80 -11.98
CA VAL A 273 -37.94 13.48 -11.46
C VAL A 273 -38.22 14.97 -11.29
N LYS A 274 -37.98 15.49 -10.09
CA LYS A 274 -38.09 16.93 -9.79
C LYS A 274 -36.91 17.68 -10.39
N ILE A 275 -37.18 18.54 -11.37
CA ILE A 275 -36.15 19.36 -12.03
C ILE A 275 -36.13 20.76 -11.44
N GLY A 276 -34.93 21.24 -11.07
CA GLY A 276 -34.70 22.64 -10.77
C GLY A 276 -34.87 23.53 -12.00
N PHE A 277 -35.86 24.43 -11.97
CA PHE A 277 -36.28 25.29 -13.09
C PHE A 277 -35.16 26.06 -13.81
N ASP A 278 -35.19 25.98 -15.15
CA ASP A 278 -35.37 27.17 -16.02
C ASP A 278 -36.17 26.76 -17.30
N ALA A 279 -37.44 26.39 -17.11
CA ALA A 279 -38.24 25.67 -18.12
C ALA A 279 -38.80 26.56 -19.26
N GLU A 280 -38.68 27.89 -19.16
CA GLU A 280 -39.28 28.83 -20.12
C GLU A 280 -38.39 29.13 -21.35
N ARG A 281 -37.17 28.55 -21.42
CA ARG A 281 -36.22 28.79 -22.51
C ARG A 281 -36.18 27.73 -23.63
N PHE A 282 -36.84 26.59 -23.46
CA PHE A 282 -36.56 25.38 -24.25
C PHE A 282 -37.75 24.80 -25.02
N THR A 283 -38.82 25.58 -25.26
CA THR A 283 -40.02 25.05 -25.94
C THR A 283 -39.86 24.75 -27.43
N ASP A 284 -38.81 25.26 -28.09
CA ASP A 284 -38.67 25.20 -29.56
C ASP A 284 -37.25 24.90 -30.07
N PHE A 285 -36.32 24.41 -29.23
CA PHE A 285 -34.91 24.30 -29.61
C PHE A 285 -34.45 22.85 -29.87
N GLN A 286 -34.04 22.57 -31.12
CA GLN A 286 -33.48 21.30 -31.58
C GLN A 286 -31.93 21.36 -31.58
N PRO A 287 -31.23 20.30 -31.13
CA PRO A 287 -29.78 20.32 -30.97
C PRO A 287 -29.00 20.39 -32.29
N PRO A 288 -27.88 21.15 -32.33
CA PRO A 288 -27.04 21.21 -33.51
C PRO A 288 -26.25 19.92 -33.65
N ILE A 289 -26.57 19.12 -34.66
CA ILE A 289 -25.88 17.85 -34.89
C ILE A 289 -24.43 18.11 -35.28
N SER A 290 -23.51 17.47 -34.55
CA SER A 290 -22.07 17.58 -34.82
C SER A 290 -21.68 16.59 -35.92
N VAL A 291 -20.90 17.05 -36.91
CA VAL A 291 -20.39 16.17 -37.96
C VAL A 291 -18.88 16.16 -37.92
N PHE A 292 -18.31 14.96 -37.90
CA PHE A 292 -16.87 14.73 -37.98
C PHE A 292 -16.57 14.05 -39.33
N VAL A 293 -15.54 14.49 -40.02
CA VAL A 293 -15.03 13.80 -41.22
C VAL A 293 -13.57 13.48 -40.99
N ASP A 294 -13.25 12.18 -40.89
CA ASP A 294 -11.91 11.69 -40.57
C ASP A 294 -11.34 12.36 -39.29
N ASP A 295 -12.11 12.26 -38.20
CA ASP A 295 -11.91 12.89 -36.88
C ASP A 295 -11.94 14.44 -36.84
N GLU A 296 -11.99 15.16 -37.97
CA GLU A 296 -12.08 16.61 -37.98
C GLU A 296 -13.54 17.10 -37.84
N ARG A 297 -13.84 17.87 -36.78
CA ARG A 297 -15.17 18.46 -36.56
C ARG A 297 -15.45 19.56 -37.60
N LEU A 298 -16.42 19.32 -38.49
CA LEU A 298 -16.89 20.34 -39.41
C LEU A 298 -17.72 21.39 -38.68
N ARG A 299 -17.42 22.67 -38.98
CA ARG A 299 -18.23 23.82 -38.58
C ARG A 299 -19.06 24.28 -39.79
N PHE A 300 -20.36 24.43 -39.58
CA PHE A 300 -21.31 24.86 -40.61
C PHE A 300 -21.84 26.26 -40.28
N GLU A 301 -22.22 27.00 -41.31
CA GLU A 301 -22.85 28.32 -41.20
C GLU A 301 -24.29 28.22 -40.66
N GLU A 302 -24.98 27.12 -41.01
CA GLU A 302 -26.28 26.72 -40.48
C GLU A 302 -26.16 25.35 -39.82
N SER A 303 -26.85 25.12 -38.69
CA SER A 303 -26.72 23.87 -37.94
C SER A 303 -27.33 22.67 -38.69
N PRO A 304 -26.62 21.54 -38.79
CA PRO A 304 -27.20 20.28 -39.24
C PRO A 304 -28.34 19.82 -38.32
N TYR A 305 -29.35 19.16 -38.89
CA TYR A 305 -30.53 18.67 -38.18
C TYR A 305 -30.96 17.29 -38.70
N ASN A 306 -31.74 16.56 -37.91
CA ASN A 306 -32.31 15.28 -38.30
C ASN A 306 -33.75 15.50 -38.79
N ASP A 307 -34.06 15.01 -39.99
CA ASP A 307 -35.41 14.99 -40.56
C ASP A 307 -35.81 13.55 -40.89
N GLY A 308 -36.82 13.02 -40.21
CA GLY A 308 -37.34 11.67 -40.44
C GLY A 308 -36.35 10.51 -40.26
N GLY A 309 -35.21 10.73 -39.58
CA GLY A 309 -34.11 9.75 -39.45
C GLY A 309 -32.91 10.03 -40.36
N ALA A 310 -32.99 11.03 -41.25
CA ALA A 310 -31.89 11.46 -42.10
C ALA A 310 -31.22 12.74 -41.55
N VAL A 311 -29.90 12.67 -41.30
CA VAL A 311 -29.11 13.86 -40.95
C VAL A 311 -28.90 14.72 -42.21
N LEU A 312 -29.44 15.93 -42.19
CA LEU A 312 -29.35 16.93 -43.24
C LEU A 312 -28.28 17.99 -42.89
N VAL A 313 -27.32 18.20 -43.80
CA VAL A 313 -26.16 19.09 -43.63
C VAL A 313 -26.07 20.14 -44.75
N PRO A 314 -25.56 21.36 -44.49
CA PRO A 314 -25.27 22.33 -45.56
C PRO A 314 -24.27 21.77 -46.59
N PHE A 315 -24.67 21.75 -47.87
CA PHE A 315 -23.98 20.97 -48.90
C PHE A 315 -22.53 21.39 -49.16
N ARG A 316 -22.24 22.70 -49.17
CA ARG A 316 -20.93 23.22 -49.60
C ARG A 316 -19.78 22.67 -48.76
N LYS A 317 -19.87 22.76 -47.43
CA LYS A 317 -18.80 22.31 -46.52
C LYS A 317 -18.56 20.81 -46.54
N ILE A 318 -19.62 20.00 -46.63
CA ILE A 318 -19.44 18.55 -46.70
C ILE A 318 -18.86 18.13 -48.06
N PHE A 319 -19.35 18.67 -49.19
CA PHE A 319 -18.79 18.37 -50.51
C PHE A 319 -17.31 18.79 -50.63
N GLU A 320 -16.95 20.00 -50.15
CA GLU A 320 -15.57 20.48 -50.07
C GLU A 320 -14.68 19.50 -49.27
N LYS A 321 -15.13 19.07 -48.08
CA LYS A 321 -14.34 18.15 -47.22
C LYS A 321 -14.19 16.75 -47.82
N LEU A 322 -15.17 16.27 -48.58
CA LEU A 322 -15.08 15.03 -49.36
C LEU A 322 -14.20 15.17 -50.62
N GLY A 323 -13.75 16.39 -50.96
CA GLY A 323 -12.92 16.70 -52.11
C GLY A 323 -13.68 16.70 -53.44
N LEU A 324 -14.98 16.99 -53.41
CA LEU A 324 -15.81 17.18 -54.60
C LEU A 324 -15.70 18.62 -55.09
N THR A 325 -15.49 18.82 -56.40
CA THR A 325 -15.68 20.11 -57.05
C THR A 325 -17.17 20.35 -57.22
N VAL A 326 -17.67 21.52 -56.77
CA VAL A 326 -19.11 21.78 -56.67
C VAL A 326 -19.54 22.87 -57.65
N THR A 327 -20.61 22.61 -58.40
CA THR A 327 -21.29 23.60 -59.23
C THR A 327 -22.77 23.69 -58.85
N TRP A 328 -23.33 24.88 -58.99
CA TRP A 328 -24.76 25.17 -58.82
C TRP A 328 -25.31 25.69 -60.15
N ASN A 329 -26.39 25.07 -60.64
CA ASN A 329 -27.06 25.52 -61.86
C ASN A 329 -28.26 26.38 -61.49
N GLU A 330 -28.17 27.70 -61.73
CA GLU A 330 -29.25 28.64 -61.40
C GLU A 330 -30.56 28.40 -62.17
N THR A 331 -30.51 27.77 -63.35
CA THR A 331 -31.69 27.52 -64.18
C THR A 331 -32.42 26.23 -63.78
N THR A 332 -31.68 25.17 -63.42
CA THR A 332 -32.27 23.87 -63.03
C THR A 332 -32.34 23.66 -61.52
N GLN A 333 -31.77 24.58 -60.73
CA GLN A 333 -31.58 24.47 -59.28
C GLN A 333 -30.80 23.22 -58.84
N GLN A 334 -30.01 22.63 -59.74
CA GLN A 334 -29.23 21.42 -59.46
C GLN A 334 -27.90 21.76 -58.77
N ILE A 335 -27.58 21.01 -57.72
CA ILE A 335 -26.22 20.87 -57.17
C ILE A 335 -25.56 19.72 -57.93
N GLN A 336 -24.38 19.95 -58.48
CA GLN A 336 -23.53 18.90 -59.04
C GLN A 336 -22.18 18.87 -58.30
N GLY A 337 -21.77 17.69 -57.86
CA GLY A 337 -20.44 17.43 -57.29
C GLY A 337 -19.66 16.46 -58.18
N THR A 338 -18.40 16.76 -58.49
CA THR A 338 -17.54 15.91 -59.33
C THR A 338 -16.16 15.68 -58.71
N LYS A 339 -15.64 14.46 -58.86
CA LYS A 339 -14.27 14.07 -58.45
C LYS A 339 -13.85 12.81 -59.20
N ASP A 340 -12.68 12.80 -59.84
CA ASP A 340 -12.07 11.60 -60.46
C ASP A 340 -13.01 10.76 -61.35
N GLY A 341 -13.88 11.42 -62.11
CA GLY A 341 -14.89 10.78 -62.98
C GLY A 341 -16.19 10.38 -62.29
N PHE A 342 -16.26 10.39 -60.96
CA PHE A 342 -17.52 10.33 -60.21
C PHE A 342 -18.26 11.66 -60.31
N THR A 343 -19.57 11.58 -60.53
CA THR A 343 -20.51 12.72 -60.56
C THR A 343 -21.73 12.38 -59.72
N VAL A 344 -22.13 13.29 -58.84
CA VAL A 344 -23.41 13.25 -58.13
C VAL A 344 -24.22 14.52 -58.43
N VAL A 345 -25.50 14.37 -58.78
CA VAL A 345 -26.43 15.47 -59.02
C VAL A 345 -27.60 15.38 -58.05
N LEU A 346 -27.89 16.49 -57.37
CA LEU A 346 -28.97 16.62 -56.39
C LEU A 346 -29.87 17.80 -56.77
N THR A 347 -31.18 17.61 -56.69
CA THR A 347 -32.18 18.68 -56.95
C THR A 347 -32.99 18.93 -55.68
N PRO A 348 -33.06 20.16 -55.15
CA PRO A 348 -33.90 20.49 -54.00
C PRO A 348 -35.36 20.09 -54.21
N GLY A 349 -35.98 19.49 -53.19
CA GLY A 349 -37.35 18.97 -53.25
C GLY A 349 -37.52 17.64 -53.98
N SER A 350 -36.48 17.10 -54.63
CA SER A 350 -36.51 15.78 -55.29
C SER A 350 -36.04 14.67 -54.35
N SER A 351 -36.79 13.58 -54.27
CA SER A 351 -36.35 12.31 -53.64
C SER A 351 -35.54 11.42 -54.60
N GLN A 352 -35.14 11.96 -55.75
CA GLN A 352 -34.24 11.33 -56.72
C GLN A 352 -32.99 12.19 -56.94
N ALA A 353 -31.84 11.52 -56.88
CA ALA A 353 -30.52 12.00 -57.26
C ALA A 353 -30.06 11.30 -58.54
N GLU A 354 -28.97 11.77 -59.14
CA GLU A 354 -28.24 11.01 -60.16
C GLU A 354 -26.82 10.72 -59.67
N ILE A 355 -26.35 9.48 -59.80
CA ILE A 355 -24.94 9.11 -59.66
C ILE A 355 -24.44 8.62 -61.01
N ASN A 356 -23.44 9.30 -61.57
CA ASN A 356 -22.88 9.02 -62.90
C ASN A 356 -23.94 8.93 -64.02
N GLY A 357 -25.00 9.74 -63.93
CA GLY A 357 -26.13 9.75 -64.86
C GLY A 357 -27.17 8.63 -64.68
N LEU A 358 -27.06 7.81 -63.61
CA LEU A 358 -28.06 6.83 -63.22
C LEU A 358 -28.92 7.36 -62.06
N PRO A 359 -30.26 7.27 -62.13
CA PRO A 359 -31.13 7.76 -61.07
C PRO A 359 -31.05 6.87 -59.82
N VAL A 360 -30.91 7.49 -58.64
CA VAL A 360 -30.85 6.84 -57.34
C VAL A 360 -31.87 7.49 -56.40
N LYS A 361 -32.61 6.66 -55.65
CA LYS A 361 -33.58 7.14 -54.66
C LYS A 361 -32.86 7.64 -53.40
N LEU A 362 -33.32 8.76 -52.85
CA LEU A 362 -32.89 9.29 -51.57
C LEU A 362 -33.86 8.93 -50.44
N ASP A 363 -33.34 8.75 -49.23
CA ASP A 363 -34.16 8.55 -48.02
C ASP A 363 -34.78 9.87 -47.54
N ALA A 364 -34.12 11.00 -47.79
CA ALA A 364 -34.66 12.36 -47.63
C ALA A 364 -34.29 13.22 -48.85
N ALA A 365 -35.20 14.09 -49.28
CA ALA A 365 -34.91 15.04 -50.36
C ALA A 365 -33.96 16.16 -49.88
N PRO A 366 -33.11 16.74 -50.74
CA PRO A 366 -32.39 17.96 -50.40
C PRO A 366 -33.36 19.12 -50.16
N VAL A 367 -33.12 19.96 -49.16
CA VAL A 367 -34.06 21.01 -48.72
C VAL A 367 -33.38 22.38 -48.79
N LEU A 368 -34.01 23.35 -49.44
CA LEU A 368 -33.61 24.75 -49.39
C LEU A 368 -34.30 25.44 -48.20
N LYS A 369 -33.55 25.84 -47.18
CA LYS A 369 -34.06 26.49 -45.96
C LYS A 369 -33.19 27.69 -45.61
N HIS A 370 -33.80 28.84 -45.38
CA HIS A 370 -33.13 30.12 -45.07
C HIS A 370 -32.03 30.54 -46.06
N GLY A 371 -32.14 30.14 -47.34
CA GLY A 371 -31.12 30.41 -48.37
C GLY A 371 -29.96 29.40 -48.42
N THR A 372 -29.92 28.45 -47.48
CA THR A 372 -28.94 27.34 -47.46
C THR A 372 -29.58 26.06 -47.97
N THR A 373 -28.91 25.36 -48.88
CA THR A 373 -29.35 24.02 -49.32
C THR A 373 -28.73 22.95 -48.43
N PHE A 374 -29.59 22.15 -47.83
CA PHE A 374 -29.22 20.99 -47.04
C PHE A 374 -29.34 19.71 -47.86
N VAL A 375 -28.44 18.77 -47.62
CA VAL A 375 -28.35 17.48 -48.33
C VAL A 375 -28.22 16.33 -47.32
N PRO A 376 -28.70 15.10 -47.63
CA PRO A 376 -28.55 13.96 -46.74
C PRO A 376 -27.08 13.56 -46.58
N LEU A 377 -26.54 13.70 -45.37
CA LEU A 377 -25.14 13.44 -45.05
C LEU A 377 -24.73 12.02 -45.45
N ARG A 378 -25.52 11.02 -45.05
CA ARG A 378 -25.25 9.61 -45.32
C ARG A 378 -25.07 9.35 -46.82
N PHE A 379 -26.05 9.73 -47.63
CA PHE A 379 -26.01 9.54 -49.09
C PHE A 379 -24.77 10.19 -49.73
N VAL A 380 -24.49 11.44 -49.38
CA VAL A 380 -23.37 12.20 -49.99
C VAL A 380 -22.02 11.59 -49.60
N SER A 381 -21.86 11.19 -48.34
CA SER A 381 -20.65 10.54 -47.84
C SER A 381 -20.45 9.12 -48.40
N GLU A 382 -21.49 8.29 -48.43
CA GLU A 382 -21.44 6.92 -48.97
C GLU A 382 -21.20 6.91 -50.49
N ALA A 383 -21.79 7.86 -51.23
CA ALA A 383 -21.50 8.03 -52.65
C ALA A 383 -20.03 8.41 -52.90
N SER A 384 -19.35 9.03 -51.92
CA SER A 384 -17.89 9.26 -51.94
C SER A 384 -17.04 8.10 -51.39
N LYS A 385 -17.65 6.93 -51.13
CA LYS A 385 -17.05 5.71 -50.54
C LYS A 385 -16.56 5.86 -49.08
N LYS A 386 -17.20 6.71 -48.29
CA LYS A 386 -17.00 6.79 -46.83
C LYS A 386 -18.17 6.16 -46.09
N GLU A 387 -17.93 5.66 -44.88
CA GLU A 387 -18.95 5.11 -43.99
C GLU A 387 -19.49 6.21 -43.07
N VAL A 388 -20.77 6.13 -42.66
CA VAL A 388 -21.40 7.12 -41.77
C VAL A 388 -22.06 6.47 -40.56
N TYR A 389 -21.42 6.66 -39.41
CA TYR A 389 -21.88 6.19 -38.12
C TYR A 389 -22.67 7.30 -37.40
N TRP A 390 -23.85 6.97 -36.91
CA TRP A 390 -24.65 7.84 -36.05
C TRP A 390 -24.45 7.45 -34.60
N ASN A 391 -24.04 8.41 -33.78
CA ASN A 391 -24.00 8.28 -32.33
C ASN A 391 -25.16 9.12 -31.76
N GLU A 392 -26.19 8.43 -31.27
CA GLU A 392 -27.43 9.07 -30.80
C GLU A 392 -27.21 9.82 -29.48
N ASP A 393 -26.39 9.26 -28.57
CA ASP A 393 -26.06 9.84 -27.27
C ASP A 393 -25.31 11.19 -27.39
N LYS A 394 -24.46 11.30 -28.42
CA LYS A 394 -23.63 12.50 -28.71
C LYS A 394 -24.22 13.40 -29.79
N LEU A 395 -25.37 13.02 -30.37
CA LEU A 395 -25.94 13.62 -31.59
C LEU A 395 -24.90 13.94 -32.66
N ALA A 396 -24.04 12.94 -32.91
CA ALA A 396 -22.85 13.09 -33.73
C ALA A 396 -22.87 12.12 -34.90
N ALA A 397 -22.60 12.63 -36.09
CA ALA A 397 -22.37 11.82 -37.28
C ALA A 397 -20.86 11.76 -37.58
N TYR A 398 -20.30 10.55 -37.52
CA TYR A 398 -18.90 10.27 -37.86
C TYR A 398 -18.83 9.74 -39.28
N VAL A 399 -18.30 10.55 -40.18
CA VAL A 399 -17.97 10.17 -41.55
C VAL A 399 -16.53 9.67 -41.57
N VAL A 400 -16.32 8.39 -41.86
CA VAL A 400 -15.03 7.72 -41.72
C VAL A 400 -14.60 7.16 -43.07
N THR A 401 -13.34 7.40 -43.45
CA THR A 401 -12.71 6.66 -44.55
C THR A 401 -12.35 5.25 -44.07
N PRO A 402 -12.83 4.18 -44.72
CA PRO A 402 -12.41 2.82 -44.37
C PRO A 402 -10.89 2.68 -44.53
N VAL A 403 -10.20 2.40 -43.43
CA VAL A 403 -8.73 2.25 -43.42
C VAL A 403 -8.39 0.81 -43.77
N LYS A 404 -7.84 0.61 -44.98
CA LYS A 404 -7.34 -0.70 -45.41
C LYS A 404 -5.96 -0.97 -44.81
N ASP A 405 -5.06 0.01 -44.85
CA ASP A 405 -3.66 -0.12 -44.44
C ASP A 405 -3.23 1.17 -43.71
N GLY A 406 -2.51 1.05 -42.58
CA GLY A 406 -2.05 2.18 -41.76
C GLY A 406 -2.87 2.42 -40.49
N PHE A 407 -2.63 3.54 -39.78
CA PHE A 407 -3.32 3.86 -38.53
C PHE A 407 -4.76 4.34 -38.79
N GLY A 408 -5.72 3.85 -38.00
CA GLY A 408 -7.14 4.15 -38.16
C GLY A 408 -7.97 3.89 -36.91
N LYS A 409 -9.28 4.06 -37.05
CA LYS A 409 -10.29 3.79 -36.02
C LYS A 409 -11.48 3.05 -36.61
N THR A 410 -12.10 2.17 -35.82
CA THR A 410 -13.42 1.58 -36.14
C THR A 410 -14.43 1.94 -35.06
N TYR A 411 -15.69 2.03 -35.48
CA TYR A 411 -16.82 2.33 -34.63
C TYR A 411 -17.84 1.19 -34.70
N ASP A 412 -18.61 0.97 -33.64
CA ASP A 412 -19.75 0.04 -33.68
C ASP A 412 -20.96 0.65 -34.41
N THR A 413 -22.04 -0.12 -34.52
CA THR A 413 -23.29 0.32 -35.16
C THR A 413 -23.98 1.49 -34.47
N ALA A 414 -23.57 1.86 -33.25
CA ALA A 414 -24.04 3.02 -32.49
C ALA A 414 -23.01 4.17 -32.50
N GLY A 415 -21.98 4.12 -33.36
CA GLY A 415 -20.96 5.15 -33.46
C GLY A 415 -20.08 5.29 -32.22
N ARG A 416 -19.90 4.22 -31.43
CA ARG A 416 -18.94 4.19 -30.31
C ARG A 416 -17.62 3.60 -30.79
N LEU A 417 -16.50 4.20 -30.35
CA LEU A 417 -15.16 3.73 -30.73
C LEU A 417 -14.96 2.28 -30.26
N ARG A 418 -14.54 1.40 -31.17
CA ARG A 418 -14.25 -0.02 -30.88
C ARG A 418 -12.78 -0.34 -30.94
N TYR A 419 -12.05 0.27 -31.87
CA TYR A 419 -10.61 0.10 -32.00
C TYR A 419 -9.95 1.40 -32.45
N ALA A 420 -8.75 1.67 -31.94
CA ALA A 420 -7.86 2.71 -32.44
C ALA A 420 -6.44 2.14 -32.52
N GLY A 421 -5.86 2.05 -33.72
CA GLY A 421 -4.62 1.34 -33.94
C GLY A 421 -4.29 1.13 -35.41
N ASN A 422 -3.36 0.22 -35.67
CA ASN A 422 -2.85 -0.05 -37.02
C ASN A 422 -3.67 -1.13 -37.75
N PHE A 423 -3.76 -0.99 -39.07
CA PHE A 423 -4.47 -1.87 -39.97
C PHE A 423 -3.56 -2.41 -41.08
N ARG A 424 -3.82 -3.65 -41.52
CA ARG A 424 -3.35 -4.21 -42.79
C ARG A 424 -4.48 -5.01 -43.44
N ASP A 425 -4.69 -4.82 -44.74
CA ASP A 425 -5.79 -5.44 -45.51
C ASP A 425 -7.18 -5.35 -44.83
N GLY A 426 -7.43 -4.29 -44.06
CA GLY A 426 -8.69 -4.02 -43.35
C GLY A 426 -8.86 -4.74 -42.00
N LYS A 427 -7.81 -5.41 -41.49
CA LYS A 427 -7.80 -6.07 -40.16
C LYS A 427 -6.86 -5.35 -39.19
N TYR A 428 -7.08 -5.51 -37.90
CA TYR A 428 -6.17 -5.01 -36.85
C TYR A 428 -4.81 -5.71 -36.97
N ASP A 429 -3.74 -4.94 -37.19
CA ASP A 429 -2.39 -5.46 -37.37
C ASP A 429 -1.34 -4.40 -37.01
N GLY A 430 -0.48 -4.69 -36.03
CA GLY A 430 0.39 -3.72 -35.35
C GLY A 430 -0.16 -3.32 -33.97
N SER A 431 0.34 -2.23 -33.39
CA SER A 431 -0.15 -1.76 -32.08
C SER A 431 -1.54 -1.12 -32.16
N GLY A 432 -2.37 -1.32 -31.14
CA GLY A 432 -3.69 -0.71 -31.04
C GLY A 432 -4.46 -1.04 -29.76
N LYS A 433 -5.43 -0.18 -29.43
CA LYS A 433 -6.33 -0.34 -28.30
C LYS A 433 -7.72 -0.77 -28.77
N LEU A 434 -8.24 -1.83 -28.15
CA LEU A 434 -9.64 -2.27 -28.25
C LEU A 434 -10.42 -1.69 -27.08
N TYR A 435 -11.63 -1.21 -27.34
CA TYR A 435 -12.52 -0.64 -26.34
C TYR A 435 -13.78 -1.50 -26.20
N ASN A 436 -14.30 -1.62 -24.98
CA ASN A 436 -15.54 -2.34 -24.70
C ASN A 436 -16.79 -1.51 -25.10
N LEU A 437 -18.00 -1.91 -24.70
CA LEU A 437 -19.23 -1.17 -25.04
C LEU A 437 -19.43 0.10 -24.19
N ASP A 438 -18.76 0.19 -23.04
CA ASP A 438 -18.80 1.32 -22.13
C ASP A 438 -17.77 2.41 -22.51
N GLY A 439 -16.76 2.06 -23.33
CA GLY A 439 -15.66 2.94 -23.73
C GLY A 439 -14.37 2.74 -22.92
N ASP A 440 -14.36 1.80 -21.97
CA ASP A 440 -13.15 1.35 -21.29
C ASP A 440 -12.23 0.59 -22.25
N VAL A 441 -10.91 0.62 -21.99
CA VAL A 441 -9.92 -0.15 -22.76
C VAL A 441 -10.05 -1.61 -22.35
N GLU A 442 -10.42 -2.48 -23.28
CA GLU A 442 -10.51 -3.94 -23.08
C GLU A 442 -9.14 -4.61 -23.29
N TYR A 443 -8.37 -4.10 -24.26
CA TYR A 443 -7.02 -4.55 -24.57
C TYR A 443 -6.16 -3.42 -25.12
N ASP A 444 -4.90 -3.37 -24.69
CA ASP A 444 -3.88 -2.42 -25.14
C ASP A 444 -2.62 -3.22 -25.49
N GLY A 445 -2.29 -3.34 -26.78
CA GLY A 445 -1.19 -4.22 -27.20
C GLY A 445 -1.06 -4.39 -28.72
N PHE A 446 -0.35 -5.43 -29.10
CA PHE A 446 -0.10 -5.79 -30.49
C PHE A 446 -1.17 -6.72 -31.07
N TRP A 447 -1.39 -6.57 -32.37
CA TRP A 447 -2.38 -7.27 -33.16
C TRP A 447 -1.75 -7.85 -34.42
N LYS A 448 -2.34 -8.93 -34.94
CA LYS A 448 -1.95 -9.54 -36.21
C LYS A 448 -3.15 -10.23 -36.83
N GLU A 449 -3.47 -9.88 -38.08
CA GLU A 449 -4.62 -10.45 -38.81
C GLU A 449 -5.97 -10.40 -38.03
N GLY A 450 -6.15 -9.44 -37.11
CA GLY A 450 -7.35 -9.28 -36.28
C GLY A 450 -7.30 -9.94 -34.90
N HIS A 451 -6.26 -10.71 -34.58
CA HIS A 451 -6.07 -11.39 -33.28
C HIS A 451 -5.05 -10.64 -32.41
N LYS A 452 -5.18 -10.73 -31.08
CA LYS A 452 -4.15 -10.25 -30.13
C LYS A 452 -2.92 -11.14 -30.27
N GLU A 453 -1.76 -10.54 -30.54
CA GLU A 453 -0.51 -11.24 -30.82
C GLU A 453 0.68 -10.37 -30.40
N GLY A 454 1.62 -10.92 -29.63
CA GLY A 454 2.73 -10.16 -29.04
C GLY A 454 2.34 -9.52 -27.70
N ARG A 455 3.10 -8.49 -27.27
CA ARG A 455 2.92 -7.88 -25.94
C ARG A 455 1.57 -7.15 -25.84
N GLY A 456 0.89 -7.32 -24.71
CA GLY A 456 -0.30 -6.53 -24.38
C GLY A 456 -0.72 -6.57 -22.91
N LYS A 457 -1.68 -5.71 -22.59
CA LYS A 457 -2.43 -5.63 -21.32
C LYS A 457 -3.90 -5.89 -21.64
N LEU A 458 -4.51 -6.86 -20.97
CA LEU A 458 -5.95 -7.14 -20.99
C LEU A 458 -6.57 -6.62 -19.70
N TYR A 459 -7.62 -5.82 -19.83
CA TYR A 459 -8.35 -5.28 -18.70
C TYR A 459 -9.75 -5.90 -18.63
N GLY A 460 -10.25 -6.04 -17.41
CA GLY A 460 -11.65 -6.32 -17.13
C GLY A 460 -12.47 -5.03 -17.11
N LEU A 461 -13.64 -5.11 -16.48
CA LEU A 461 -14.48 -3.94 -16.22
C LEU A 461 -13.71 -2.85 -15.45
N GLN A 462 -14.02 -1.57 -15.70
CA GLN A 462 -13.45 -0.41 -15.01
C GLN A 462 -11.93 -0.27 -15.18
N ASN A 463 -11.39 -0.72 -16.33
CA ASN A 463 -9.95 -0.76 -16.64
C ASN A 463 -9.10 -1.50 -15.59
N LYS A 464 -9.66 -2.43 -14.80
CA LYS A 464 -8.87 -3.27 -13.88
C LYS A 464 -8.00 -4.21 -14.70
N LEU A 465 -6.67 -4.14 -14.56
CA LEU A 465 -5.76 -5.08 -15.19
C LEU A 465 -6.08 -6.52 -14.74
N VAL A 466 -6.28 -7.43 -15.70
CA VAL A 466 -6.54 -8.86 -15.43
C VAL A 466 -5.40 -9.72 -15.98
N GLN A 467 -4.90 -9.42 -17.17
CA GLN A 467 -3.74 -10.12 -17.75
C GLN A 467 -2.76 -9.13 -18.37
N GLN A 468 -1.48 -9.50 -18.38
CA GLN A 468 -0.41 -8.73 -19.01
C GLN A 468 0.68 -9.70 -19.45
N GLY A 469 1.23 -9.54 -20.65
CA GLY A 469 2.30 -10.41 -21.14
C GLY A 469 2.22 -10.62 -22.66
N THR A 470 2.75 -11.75 -23.12
CA THR A 470 2.71 -12.13 -24.53
C THR A 470 1.43 -12.89 -24.86
N PHE A 471 0.73 -12.45 -25.91
CA PHE A 471 -0.45 -13.11 -26.48
C PHE A 471 -0.06 -13.83 -27.77
N VAL A 472 -0.68 -14.97 -28.03
CA VAL A 472 -0.62 -15.69 -29.30
C VAL A 472 -2.04 -16.12 -29.64
N HIS A 473 -2.59 -15.54 -30.71
CA HIS A 473 -3.98 -15.79 -31.14
C HIS A 473 -5.01 -15.65 -30.00
N ASP A 474 -5.10 -14.45 -29.42
CA ASP A 474 -6.03 -14.06 -28.34
C ASP A 474 -5.80 -14.68 -26.96
N GLU A 475 -4.98 -15.73 -26.84
CA GLU A 475 -4.63 -16.38 -25.57
C GLU A 475 -3.26 -15.91 -25.06
N LEU A 476 -3.09 -15.77 -23.74
CA LEU A 476 -1.78 -15.50 -23.13
C LEU A 476 -0.89 -16.74 -23.24
N ASP A 477 0.26 -16.64 -23.90
CA ASP A 477 1.18 -17.76 -24.17
C ASP A 477 2.63 -17.22 -24.17
N GLY A 478 3.52 -17.87 -23.41
CA GLY A 478 4.79 -17.29 -22.97
C GLY A 478 4.68 -16.59 -21.60
N TYR A 479 5.59 -15.66 -21.29
CA TYR A 479 5.64 -15.04 -19.96
C TYR A 479 4.56 -13.95 -19.76
N GLY A 480 4.04 -13.85 -18.54
CA GLY A 480 3.10 -12.80 -18.17
C GLY A 480 2.70 -12.76 -16.69
N LYS A 481 1.60 -12.04 -16.44
CA LYS A 481 0.98 -11.76 -15.15
C LYS A 481 -0.53 -11.96 -15.29
N LEU A 482 -1.13 -12.71 -14.37
CA LEU A 482 -2.57 -12.92 -14.23
C LEU A 482 -3.00 -12.49 -12.84
N ILE A 483 -4.03 -11.65 -12.76
CA ILE A 483 -4.65 -11.22 -11.50
C ILE A 483 -5.97 -11.98 -11.35
N TYR A 484 -6.06 -12.79 -10.30
CA TYR A 484 -7.26 -13.57 -9.98
C TYR A 484 -8.37 -12.68 -9.39
N PRO A 485 -9.65 -13.12 -9.40
CA PRO A 485 -10.77 -12.32 -8.89
C PRO A 485 -10.68 -11.94 -7.40
N ASP A 486 -10.02 -12.78 -6.60
CA ASP A 486 -9.72 -12.57 -5.17
C ASP A 486 -8.54 -11.63 -4.90
N GLY A 487 -7.82 -11.22 -5.95
CA GLY A 487 -6.66 -10.31 -5.88
C GLY A 487 -5.31 -11.00 -5.79
N ASP A 488 -5.28 -12.34 -5.71
CA ASP A 488 -4.03 -13.10 -5.82
C ASP A 488 -3.45 -12.94 -7.25
N LYS A 489 -2.14 -13.06 -7.39
CA LYS A 489 -1.39 -12.74 -8.62
C LYS A 489 -0.43 -13.86 -8.99
N TRP A 490 -0.60 -14.45 -10.17
CA TRP A 490 0.43 -15.30 -10.80
C TRP A 490 1.33 -14.44 -11.69
N ILE A 491 2.64 -14.61 -11.57
CA ILE A 491 3.64 -14.04 -12.50
C ILE A 491 4.56 -15.20 -12.91
N GLY A 492 4.58 -15.54 -14.20
CA GLY A 492 5.20 -16.78 -14.69
C GLY A 492 4.85 -17.12 -16.13
N SER A 493 5.23 -18.31 -16.56
CA SER A 493 4.93 -18.85 -17.88
C SER A 493 3.44 -19.24 -18.03
N PHE A 494 2.92 -19.05 -19.24
CA PHE A 494 1.58 -19.43 -19.65
C PHE A 494 1.60 -20.26 -20.92
N LYS A 495 0.58 -21.10 -21.07
CA LYS A 495 0.26 -21.83 -22.29
C LYS A 495 -1.25 -21.81 -22.47
N LYS A 496 -1.74 -21.36 -23.61
CA LYS A 496 -3.19 -21.27 -23.92
C LYS A 496 -4.01 -20.58 -22.83
N GLY A 497 -3.56 -19.40 -22.41
CA GLY A 497 -4.21 -18.56 -21.41
C GLY A 497 -4.14 -19.08 -19.97
N LYS A 498 -3.40 -20.17 -19.70
CA LYS A 498 -3.30 -20.78 -18.36
C LYS A 498 -1.85 -20.79 -17.86
N PRO A 499 -1.61 -20.48 -16.57
CA PRO A 499 -0.38 -20.82 -15.86
C PRO A 499 0.09 -22.24 -16.15
N ASN A 500 1.23 -22.35 -16.83
CA ASN A 500 1.79 -23.60 -17.33
C ASN A 500 3.31 -23.40 -17.53
N GLY A 501 4.13 -24.12 -16.76
CA GLY A 501 5.55 -23.83 -16.58
C GLY A 501 5.85 -23.17 -15.23
N SER A 502 7.01 -22.52 -15.11
CA SER A 502 7.49 -21.93 -13.85
C SER A 502 6.86 -20.57 -13.55
N GLY A 503 6.71 -20.25 -12.26
CA GLY A 503 6.27 -18.93 -11.84
C GLY A 503 6.11 -18.75 -10.33
N ARG A 504 5.43 -17.68 -9.96
CA ARG A 504 5.26 -17.18 -8.59
C ARG A 504 3.80 -16.83 -8.32
N LEU A 505 3.28 -17.20 -7.15
CA LEU A 505 1.99 -16.67 -6.64
C LEU A 505 2.22 -15.70 -5.48
N TYR A 506 1.59 -14.54 -5.58
CA TYR A 506 1.48 -13.53 -4.53
C TYR A 506 0.02 -13.44 -4.07
N ASP A 507 -0.22 -13.25 -2.78
CA ASP A 507 -1.57 -13.01 -2.27
C ASP A 507 -2.03 -11.57 -2.58
N SER A 508 -3.31 -11.30 -2.32
CA SER A 508 -3.90 -9.95 -2.40
C SER A 508 -3.17 -8.87 -1.60
N ASP A 509 -2.47 -9.23 -0.50
CA ASP A 509 -1.61 -8.31 0.27
C ASP A 509 -0.23 -8.08 -0.40
N GLY A 510 0.03 -8.70 -1.55
CA GLY A 510 1.31 -8.64 -2.28
C GLY A 510 2.38 -9.62 -1.77
N ARG A 511 2.04 -10.53 -0.86
CA ARG A 511 3.01 -11.47 -0.27
C ARG A 511 3.18 -12.71 -1.14
N LEU A 512 4.43 -12.98 -1.54
CA LEU A 512 4.82 -14.24 -2.18
C LEU A 512 4.50 -15.45 -1.28
N TYR A 513 3.65 -16.36 -1.76
CA TYR A 513 3.29 -17.60 -1.05
C TYR A 513 3.58 -18.88 -1.83
N TYR A 514 3.91 -18.80 -3.14
CA TYR A 514 4.40 -19.93 -3.92
C TYR A 514 5.46 -19.52 -4.94
N ILE A 515 6.46 -20.39 -5.15
CA ILE A 515 7.36 -20.40 -6.31
C ILE A 515 7.40 -21.85 -6.82
N GLY A 516 7.26 -22.08 -8.12
CA GLY A 516 7.43 -23.42 -8.71
C GLY A 516 6.62 -23.62 -9.97
N GLU A 517 6.46 -24.88 -10.37
CA GLU A 517 5.77 -25.25 -11.61
C GLU A 517 4.25 -25.36 -11.47
N MET A 518 3.55 -24.94 -12.52
CA MET A 518 2.13 -25.23 -12.74
C MET A 518 1.91 -26.02 -14.02
N ALA A 519 0.88 -26.85 -14.02
CA ALA A 519 0.27 -27.41 -15.21
C ALA A 519 -1.23 -27.05 -15.22
N ASP A 520 -1.65 -26.20 -16.15
CA ASP A 520 -3.05 -25.79 -16.33
C ASP A 520 -3.74 -25.24 -15.07
N ASN A 521 -3.06 -24.33 -14.32
CA ASN A 521 -3.44 -23.80 -12.99
C ASN A 521 -3.31 -24.77 -11.80
N VAL A 522 -2.68 -25.94 -11.98
CA VAL A 522 -2.49 -26.92 -10.90
C VAL A 522 -1.02 -26.98 -10.52
N LEU A 523 -0.70 -26.81 -9.22
CA LEU A 523 0.66 -27.01 -8.71
C LEU A 523 1.07 -28.47 -8.98
N GLN A 524 2.15 -28.61 -9.72
CA GLN A 524 2.73 -29.88 -10.15
C GLN A 524 4.26 -29.75 -10.11
N GLY A 525 4.98 -30.87 -10.25
CA GLY A 525 6.44 -30.82 -10.36
C GLY A 525 7.09 -30.39 -9.06
N HIS A 526 8.12 -29.55 -9.11
CA HIS A 526 8.83 -29.08 -7.91
C HIS A 526 8.45 -27.63 -7.57
N GLY A 527 8.43 -27.31 -6.27
CA GLY A 527 8.13 -25.96 -5.82
C GLY A 527 8.34 -25.72 -4.34
N LYS A 528 8.00 -24.50 -3.93
CA LYS A 528 8.12 -24.00 -2.56
C LYS A 528 6.90 -23.15 -2.18
N ILE A 529 6.20 -23.56 -1.12
CA ILE A 529 5.12 -22.76 -0.49
C ILE A 529 5.69 -22.03 0.72
N PHE A 530 5.29 -20.76 0.91
CA PHE A 530 5.54 -19.98 2.13
C PHE A 530 4.22 -19.77 2.88
N TYR A 531 4.17 -20.08 4.16
CA TYR A 531 2.92 -20.02 4.94
C TYR A 531 2.72 -18.64 5.57
N LYS A 532 1.46 -18.18 5.68
CA LYS A 532 1.12 -16.81 6.16
C LYS A 532 1.61 -16.51 7.58
N LYS A 533 1.80 -17.54 8.42
CA LYS A 533 2.36 -17.47 9.79
C LYS A 533 3.86 -17.85 9.87
N GLY A 534 4.62 -17.68 8.79
CA GLY A 534 6.03 -18.09 8.75
C GLY A 534 6.20 -19.58 8.44
N GLY A 535 7.45 -19.98 8.17
CA GLY A 535 7.78 -21.31 7.66
C GLY A 535 7.52 -21.50 6.16
N SER A 536 7.99 -22.63 5.62
CA SER A 536 7.87 -23.01 4.21
C SER A 536 7.90 -24.52 4.00
N PHE A 537 7.27 -25.03 2.94
CA PHE A 537 7.53 -26.38 2.44
C PHE A 537 8.22 -26.30 1.08
N SER A 538 9.28 -27.08 0.87
CA SER A 538 9.97 -27.29 -0.41
C SER A 538 9.93 -28.78 -0.78
N GLY A 539 9.49 -29.12 -1.99
CA GLY A 539 9.41 -30.51 -2.45
C GLY A 539 8.47 -30.67 -3.65
N SER A 540 8.12 -31.92 -3.96
CA SER A 540 7.26 -32.20 -5.12
C SER A 540 5.78 -32.00 -4.83
N PHE A 541 5.04 -31.58 -5.87
CA PHE A 541 3.60 -31.37 -5.87
C PHE A 541 2.92 -32.28 -6.89
N VAL A 542 1.82 -32.90 -6.48
CA VAL A 542 0.93 -33.65 -7.36
C VAL A 542 -0.49 -33.19 -7.09
N LYS A 543 -1.10 -32.53 -8.08
CA LYS A 543 -2.48 -32.03 -8.01
C LYS A 543 -2.74 -31.13 -6.78
N ASN A 544 -1.96 -30.07 -6.63
CA ASN A 544 -2.01 -29.13 -5.48
C ASN A 544 -1.61 -29.72 -4.12
N ALA A 545 -1.25 -31.01 -4.02
CA ALA A 545 -0.82 -31.64 -2.78
C ALA A 545 0.69 -31.91 -2.77
N SER A 546 1.36 -31.51 -1.68
CA SER A 546 2.73 -31.93 -1.37
C SER A 546 2.83 -33.46 -1.30
N SER A 547 3.79 -34.07 -1.99
CA SER A 547 3.95 -35.52 -2.07
C SER A 547 5.41 -35.93 -2.26
N GLY A 548 5.84 -37.01 -1.61
CA GLY A 548 7.20 -37.55 -1.73
C GLY A 548 8.19 -36.88 -0.79
N SER A 549 9.47 -36.91 -1.13
CA SER A 549 10.53 -36.27 -0.35
C SER A 549 10.36 -34.75 -0.32
N GLY A 550 10.49 -34.14 0.86
CA GLY A 550 10.44 -32.70 1.00
C GLY A 550 11.02 -32.19 2.32
N ILE A 551 11.15 -30.87 2.38
CA ILE A 551 11.69 -30.12 3.49
C ILE A 551 10.62 -29.17 4.01
N VAL A 552 10.14 -29.39 5.23
CA VAL A 552 9.32 -28.44 5.98
C VAL A 552 10.26 -27.60 6.85
N ARG A 553 10.14 -26.27 6.79
CA ARG A 553 10.76 -25.32 7.73
C ARG A 553 9.66 -24.62 8.50
N TYR A 554 9.82 -24.49 9.81
CA TYR A 554 8.90 -23.80 10.70
C TYR A 554 9.34 -22.33 10.93
N GLU A 555 8.52 -21.55 11.63
CA GLU A 555 8.78 -20.11 11.88
C GLU A 555 9.95 -19.88 12.85
N ASP A 556 10.14 -20.80 13.80
CA ASP A 556 11.18 -20.83 14.83
C ASP A 556 12.57 -21.25 14.31
N GLY A 557 12.68 -21.69 13.05
CA GLY A 557 13.94 -22.15 12.43
C GLY A 557 14.09 -23.68 12.39
N ASP A 558 13.17 -24.41 13.02
CA ASP A 558 13.16 -25.87 13.01
C ASP A 558 12.83 -26.40 11.60
N ARG A 559 13.32 -27.60 11.30
CA ARG A 559 13.21 -28.20 9.97
C ARG A 559 12.95 -29.69 10.04
N VAL A 560 12.02 -30.20 9.24
CA VAL A 560 11.86 -31.63 8.98
C VAL A 560 12.24 -31.95 7.55
N GLU A 561 13.12 -32.93 7.38
CA GLU A 561 13.47 -33.53 6.10
C GLU A 561 12.91 -34.94 6.05
N GLY A 562 12.06 -35.27 5.07
CA GLY A 562 11.42 -36.59 5.06
C GLY A 562 10.35 -36.80 4.00
N GLN A 563 9.61 -37.89 4.15
CA GLN A 563 8.46 -38.21 3.30
C GLN A 563 7.22 -37.44 3.76
N VAL A 564 6.64 -36.69 2.84
CA VAL A 564 5.43 -35.89 3.05
C VAL A 564 4.31 -36.42 2.14
N SER A 565 3.10 -36.49 2.67
CA SER A 565 1.90 -36.76 1.88
C SER A 565 0.74 -35.90 2.35
N LYS A 566 0.13 -35.13 1.43
CA LYS A 566 -1.04 -34.27 1.69
C LYS A 566 -0.84 -33.34 2.90
N GLY A 567 0.33 -32.73 3.03
CA GLY A 567 0.68 -31.82 4.12
C GLY A 567 0.99 -32.48 5.47
N SER A 568 1.00 -33.82 5.56
CA SER A 568 1.42 -34.56 6.75
C SER A 568 2.80 -35.18 6.54
N ILE A 569 3.66 -35.07 7.56
CA ILE A 569 4.94 -35.77 7.60
C ILE A 569 4.66 -37.23 7.98
N LEU A 570 5.26 -38.19 7.27
CA LEU A 570 5.11 -39.63 7.53
C LEU A 570 6.32 -40.18 8.28
N GLU A 571 7.51 -39.88 7.80
CA GLU A 571 8.80 -40.29 8.37
C GLU A 571 9.88 -39.30 7.96
N GLY A 572 10.90 -39.10 8.80
CA GLY A 572 11.97 -38.17 8.52
C GLY A 572 12.85 -37.81 9.71
N LYS A 573 13.66 -36.78 9.51
CA LYS A 573 14.60 -36.20 10.48
C LYS A 573 14.11 -34.81 10.89
N TYR A 574 13.88 -34.62 12.18
CA TYR A 574 13.54 -33.35 12.80
C TYR A 574 14.81 -32.67 13.32
N TYR A 575 15.07 -31.46 12.85
CA TYR A 575 16.18 -30.62 13.23
C TYR A 575 15.69 -29.39 14.00
N VAL A 576 16.25 -29.15 15.18
CA VAL A 576 16.09 -27.90 15.93
C VAL A 576 17.13 -26.89 15.45
N ASP A 577 16.74 -25.61 15.32
CA ASP A 577 17.59 -24.51 14.82
C ASP A 577 18.35 -24.89 13.54
N SER A 578 17.65 -25.57 12.63
CA SER A 578 18.13 -26.14 11.35
C SER A 578 19.37 -27.07 11.39
N SER A 579 19.99 -27.29 12.55
CA SER A 579 21.34 -27.84 12.69
C SER A 579 21.44 -29.02 13.65
N TYR A 580 20.60 -29.07 14.70
CA TYR A 580 20.62 -30.12 15.70
C TYR A 580 19.56 -31.21 15.39
N LEU A 581 19.99 -32.41 15.00
CA LEU A 581 19.08 -33.55 14.84
C LEU A 581 18.47 -33.94 16.20
N LEU A 582 17.21 -33.61 16.42
CA LEU A 582 16.46 -33.96 17.63
C LEU A 582 15.80 -35.35 17.51
N PHE A 583 15.25 -35.70 16.35
CA PHE A 583 14.50 -36.94 16.18
C PHE A 583 14.65 -37.52 14.77
N GLU A 584 14.81 -38.84 14.68
CA GLU A 584 14.73 -39.60 13.44
C GLU A 584 13.73 -40.75 13.59
N GLY A 585 12.70 -40.77 12.73
CA GLY A 585 11.67 -41.81 12.78
C GLY A 585 10.34 -41.42 12.13
N LYS A 586 9.29 -42.11 12.55
CA LYS A 586 7.91 -41.97 12.06
C LYS A 586 7.13 -40.93 12.84
N PHE A 587 6.24 -40.27 12.13
CA PHE A 587 5.32 -39.27 12.66
C PHE A 587 3.88 -39.77 12.51
N LYS A 588 3.01 -39.34 13.42
CA LYS A 588 1.57 -39.56 13.35
C LYS A 588 0.85 -38.31 13.83
N ASP A 589 -0.10 -37.83 13.05
CA ASP A 589 -0.85 -36.58 13.33
C ASP A 589 0.11 -35.40 13.62
N ASN A 590 1.23 -35.33 12.88
CA ASN A 590 2.36 -34.41 13.04
C ASN A 590 3.05 -34.41 14.43
N GLN A 591 2.95 -35.51 15.19
CA GLN A 591 3.70 -35.76 16.42
C GLN A 591 4.68 -36.93 16.23
N PHE A 592 5.76 -36.98 17.00
CA PHE A 592 6.63 -38.17 17.08
C PHE A 592 5.80 -39.40 17.46
N ALA A 593 6.02 -40.52 16.79
CA ALA A 593 5.26 -41.77 17.03
C ALA A 593 6.18 -42.94 17.38
N GLU A 594 7.23 -43.17 16.59
CA GLU A 594 8.19 -44.26 16.75
C GLU A 594 9.53 -43.82 16.17
N GLY A 595 10.62 -43.89 16.93
CA GLY A 595 11.94 -43.49 16.42
C GLY A 595 13.00 -43.36 17.49
N THR A 596 14.10 -42.69 17.12
CA THR A 596 15.17 -42.29 18.04
C THR A 596 15.16 -40.79 18.23
N MET A 597 15.08 -40.36 19.48
CA MET A 597 15.32 -38.99 19.92
C MET A 597 16.76 -38.87 20.43
N TYR A 598 17.40 -37.76 20.11
CA TYR A 598 18.76 -37.43 20.49
C TYR A 598 18.72 -36.25 21.47
N PHE A 599 19.61 -36.26 22.47
CA PHE A 599 19.78 -35.14 23.42
C PHE A 599 21.18 -34.52 23.31
N PRO A 600 21.37 -33.21 23.59
CA PRO A 600 22.65 -32.53 23.36
C PRO A 600 23.85 -33.07 24.15
N ASP A 601 23.62 -33.74 25.28
CA ASP A 601 24.65 -34.46 26.04
C ASP A 601 25.13 -35.75 25.34
N GLY A 602 24.37 -36.24 24.35
CA GLY A 602 24.60 -37.49 23.64
C GLY A 602 23.89 -38.69 24.27
N VAL A 603 22.91 -38.47 25.14
CA VAL A 603 21.90 -39.48 25.44
C VAL A 603 20.96 -39.63 24.24
N THR A 604 20.46 -40.83 24.01
CA THR A 604 19.35 -41.10 23.08
C THR A 604 18.21 -41.79 23.79
N TYR A 605 16.98 -41.59 23.31
CA TYR A 605 15.83 -42.43 23.60
C TYR A 605 15.39 -43.12 22.32
N THR A 606 15.30 -44.45 22.32
CA THR A 606 14.73 -45.20 21.20
C THR A 606 13.45 -45.91 21.66
N GLY A 607 12.32 -45.65 20.98
CA GLY A 607 11.03 -46.23 21.36
C GLY A 607 9.81 -45.54 20.75
N THR A 608 8.64 -45.83 21.35
CA THR A 608 7.34 -45.24 21.02
C THR A 608 7.07 -43.96 21.80
N PHE A 609 6.15 -43.15 21.28
CA PHE A 609 5.67 -41.91 21.88
C PHE A 609 4.15 -41.90 21.93
N LEU A 610 3.56 -41.52 23.06
CA LEU A 610 2.11 -41.46 23.25
C LEU A 610 1.69 -40.11 23.81
N LYS A 611 0.89 -39.36 23.03
CA LYS A 611 0.39 -38.01 23.38
C LYS A 611 1.51 -37.04 23.78
N GLY A 612 2.61 -37.01 23.02
CA GLY A 612 3.77 -36.16 23.31
C GLY A 612 4.52 -36.54 24.59
N LYS A 613 4.58 -37.82 24.94
CA LYS A 613 5.41 -38.36 26.04
C LYS A 613 6.12 -39.64 25.60
N PHE A 614 7.27 -39.92 26.20
CA PHE A 614 7.92 -41.24 26.12
C PHE A 614 6.96 -42.32 26.65
N ASP A 615 6.86 -43.44 25.94
CA ASP A 615 5.91 -44.53 26.21
C ASP A 615 6.66 -45.85 26.44
N GLN A 616 7.03 -46.57 25.39
CA GLN A 616 7.80 -47.81 25.47
C GLN A 616 9.14 -47.64 24.75
N GLY A 617 10.23 -47.63 25.51
CA GLY A 617 11.58 -47.44 24.97
C GLY A 617 12.66 -47.49 26.04
N GLU A 618 13.88 -47.15 25.64
CA GLU A 618 15.04 -47.12 26.51
C GLU A 618 15.87 -45.85 26.29
N PHE A 619 16.38 -45.26 27.37
CA PHE A 619 17.39 -44.21 27.31
C PHE A 619 18.78 -44.84 27.34
N LYS A 620 19.68 -44.41 26.46
CA LYS A 620 21.08 -44.86 26.36
C LYS A 620 22.02 -43.68 26.36
N SER A 621 23.13 -43.78 27.09
CA SER A 621 24.22 -42.81 27.04
C SER A 621 25.01 -42.91 25.72
N ARG A 622 25.92 -41.96 25.49
CA ARG A 622 26.83 -41.96 24.33
C ARG A 622 27.69 -43.23 24.22
N SER A 623 27.90 -43.98 25.32
CA SER A 623 28.60 -45.27 25.33
C SER A 623 27.67 -46.48 25.17
N GLY A 624 26.37 -46.27 24.91
CA GLY A 624 25.35 -47.31 24.75
C GLY A 624 24.81 -47.90 26.06
N GLN A 625 25.26 -47.42 27.23
CA GLN A 625 24.78 -47.90 28.53
C GLN A 625 23.40 -47.33 28.84
N ARG A 626 22.50 -48.16 29.39
CA ARG A 626 21.16 -47.74 29.80
C ARG A 626 21.21 -46.68 30.89
N VAL A 627 20.40 -45.63 30.74
CA VAL A 627 20.21 -44.53 31.69
C VAL A 627 18.78 -44.57 32.20
N GLU A 628 18.56 -44.24 33.48
CA GLU A 628 17.21 -44.11 34.06
C GLU A 628 16.96 -42.62 34.38
N PRO A 629 15.88 -42.00 33.85
CA PRO A 629 15.51 -40.63 34.20
C PRO A 629 15.22 -40.46 35.70
N GLY A 630 15.65 -39.33 36.25
CA GLY A 630 15.46 -38.97 37.66
C GLY A 630 13.99 -38.73 38.01
N LYS A 631 13.54 -39.27 39.15
CA LYS A 631 12.16 -39.12 39.64
C LYS A 631 12.05 -38.37 40.97
N ASN A 632 13.06 -38.51 41.83
CA ASN A 632 13.21 -37.86 43.14
C ASN A 632 14.70 -37.78 43.48
N GLY A 633 15.13 -36.73 44.20
CA GLY A 633 16.54 -36.49 44.54
C GLY A 633 17.33 -35.88 43.37
N SER A 634 18.66 -35.94 43.42
CA SER A 634 19.50 -35.43 42.33
C SER A 634 19.45 -36.35 41.10
N GLY A 635 19.15 -35.80 39.92
CA GLY A 635 19.13 -36.58 38.66
C GLY A 635 18.85 -35.73 37.43
N VAL A 636 18.54 -36.39 36.31
CA VAL A 636 18.21 -35.74 35.03
C VAL A 636 16.79 -36.11 34.56
N ILE A 637 15.97 -35.11 34.26
CA ILE A 637 14.68 -35.26 33.57
C ILE A 637 14.90 -34.93 32.10
N TYR A 638 14.45 -35.79 31.19
CA TYR A 638 14.41 -35.50 29.74
C TYR A 638 12.96 -35.21 29.32
N TYR A 639 12.79 -34.30 28.37
CA TYR A 639 11.49 -33.91 27.80
C TYR A 639 11.45 -34.21 26.29
N THR A 640 10.27 -34.50 25.76
CA THR A 640 10.09 -34.92 24.35
C THR A 640 10.29 -33.82 23.31
N ASN A 641 10.57 -32.59 23.75
CA ASN A 641 10.96 -31.47 22.89
C ASN A 641 12.49 -31.28 22.84
N GLY A 642 13.28 -32.18 23.44
CA GLY A 642 14.75 -32.10 23.48
C GLY A 642 15.31 -31.34 24.69
N GLU A 643 14.44 -30.69 25.47
CA GLU A 643 14.81 -30.04 26.73
C GLU A 643 15.18 -31.09 27.78
N ARG A 644 16.01 -30.70 28.76
CA ARG A 644 16.31 -31.54 29.93
C ARG A 644 16.57 -30.69 31.17
N PHE A 645 16.32 -31.23 32.35
CA PHE A 645 16.67 -30.60 33.63
C PHE A 645 17.64 -31.50 34.39
N GLU A 646 18.74 -30.94 34.89
CA GLU A 646 19.73 -31.61 35.73
C GLU A 646 19.78 -30.92 37.11
N GLY A 647 19.44 -31.65 38.18
CA GLY A 647 19.42 -31.07 39.52
C GLY A 647 18.54 -31.81 40.51
N GLU A 648 18.05 -31.09 41.51
CA GLU A 648 17.14 -31.56 42.55
C GLU A 648 15.72 -31.74 41.99
N ILE A 649 15.20 -32.97 42.07
CA ILE A 649 13.91 -33.39 41.52
C ILE A 649 12.99 -33.81 42.67
N GLN A 650 11.72 -33.41 42.60
CA GLN A 650 10.66 -33.99 43.41
C GLN A 650 9.44 -34.30 42.54
N ASP A 651 8.85 -35.49 42.71
CA ASP A 651 7.62 -35.93 42.05
C ASP A 651 7.68 -35.82 40.50
N ASN A 652 8.86 -36.11 39.93
CA ASN A 652 9.22 -35.96 38.51
C ASN A 652 9.21 -34.49 38.00
N GLN A 653 9.43 -33.51 38.86
CA GLN A 653 9.54 -32.10 38.51
C GLN A 653 10.81 -31.46 39.12
N PRO A 654 11.40 -30.43 38.46
CA PRO A 654 12.43 -29.58 39.05
C PRO A 654 11.96 -28.97 40.39
N ASN A 655 12.65 -29.26 41.49
CA ASN A 655 12.30 -28.74 42.81
C ASN A 655 13.55 -28.66 43.71
N GLY A 656 14.10 -27.46 43.87
CA GLY A 656 15.42 -27.23 44.44
C GLY A 656 16.38 -26.64 43.41
N LYS A 657 17.69 -26.84 43.59
CA LYS A 657 18.72 -26.31 42.68
C LYS A 657 18.91 -27.16 41.43
N GLY A 658 19.16 -26.52 40.29
CA GLY A 658 19.55 -27.23 39.07
C GLY A 658 19.80 -26.34 37.86
N ILE A 659 19.99 -27.00 36.72
CA ILE A 659 20.19 -26.41 35.40
C ILE A 659 19.12 -26.99 34.46
N TYR A 660 18.28 -26.13 33.93
CA TYR A 660 17.36 -26.45 32.84
C TYR A 660 18.05 -26.14 31.52
N TYR A 661 18.19 -27.12 30.62
CA TYR A 661 18.72 -26.94 29.28
C TYR A 661 17.57 -26.96 28.27
N TYR A 662 17.51 -25.93 27.45
CA TYR A 662 16.59 -25.80 26.34
C TYR A 662 17.06 -26.62 25.12
N ALA A 663 16.14 -26.90 24.19
CA ALA A 663 16.41 -27.70 22.99
C ALA A 663 17.41 -27.01 22.04
N ASP A 664 17.42 -25.68 22.02
CA ASP A 664 18.38 -24.83 21.29
C ASP A 664 19.79 -24.80 21.94
N SER A 665 20.04 -25.60 22.98
CA SER A 665 21.24 -25.58 23.84
C SER A 665 21.40 -24.34 24.73
N GLY A 666 20.41 -23.45 24.80
CA GLY A 666 20.29 -22.48 25.88
C GLY A 666 20.11 -23.15 27.24
N ARG A 667 20.25 -22.40 28.34
CA ARG A 667 20.02 -22.94 29.69
C ARG A 667 19.60 -21.91 30.73
N VAL A 668 18.92 -22.35 31.79
CA VAL A 668 18.69 -21.59 33.02
C VAL A 668 19.30 -22.32 34.21
N GLU A 669 20.12 -21.62 34.98
CA GLU A 669 20.77 -22.12 36.20
C GLU A 669 20.19 -21.40 37.42
N GLY A 670 19.76 -22.13 38.45
CA GLY A 670 19.29 -21.53 39.70
C GLY A 670 18.36 -22.43 40.50
N ASN A 671 17.29 -21.86 41.05
CA ASN A 671 16.36 -22.55 41.94
C ASN A 671 14.99 -22.72 41.27
N PHE A 672 14.39 -23.88 41.51
CA PHE A 672 13.12 -24.30 40.94
C PHE A 672 12.16 -24.69 42.07
N LYS A 673 10.86 -24.48 41.85
CA LYS A 673 9.81 -24.90 42.78
C LYS A 673 8.61 -25.42 41.98
N ASN A 674 8.27 -26.70 42.15
CA ASN A 674 7.21 -27.38 41.38
C ASN A 674 7.33 -27.14 39.86
N GLY A 675 8.54 -27.32 39.32
CA GLY A 675 8.86 -27.13 37.91
C GLY A 675 9.02 -25.69 37.43
N LYS A 676 8.83 -24.69 38.30
CA LYS A 676 8.87 -23.26 37.96
C LYS A 676 10.14 -22.58 38.44
N LEU A 677 10.58 -21.53 37.74
CA LEU A 677 11.69 -20.68 38.19
C LEU A 677 11.29 -19.89 39.45
N GLU A 678 12.12 -19.95 40.48
CA GLU A 678 11.91 -19.32 41.79
C GLU A 678 13.26 -18.79 42.34
N GLY A 679 13.27 -17.67 43.06
CA GLY A 679 14.49 -17.08 43.61
C GLY A 679 15.50 -16.66 42.52
N SER A 680 16.78 -16.60 42.88
CA SER A 680 17.84 -16.16 41.96
C SER A 680 18.11 -17.20 40.86
N ASN A 681 18.05 -16.78 39.60
CA ASN A 681 18.35 -17.59 38.42
C ASN A 681 19.19 -16.81 37.39
N LYS A 682 19.91 -17.55 36.54
CA LYS A 682 20.71 -17.05 35.42
C LYS A 682 20.31 -17.75 34.13
N VAL A 683 19.99 -16.99 33.08
CA VAL A 683 19.58 -17.49 31.76
C VAL A 683 20.71 -17.28 30.76
N TYR A 684 20.99 -18.28 29.93
CA TYR A 684 22.06 -18.30 28.94
C TYR A 684 21.55 -18.78 27.57
N ASN A 685 22.14 -18.28 26.48
CA ASN A 685 21.88 -18.79 25.13
C ASN A 685 22.75 -20.03 24.78
N ALA A 686 22.54 -20.58 23.58
CA ALA A 686 23.31 -21.68 22.99
C ALA A 686 24.84 -21.51 23.02
N LYS A 687 25.33 -20.27 22.87
CA LYS A 687 26.76 -19.91 22.91
C LYS A 687 27.31 -19.83 24.34
N GLY A 688 26.48 -20.07 25.35
CA GLY A 688 26.82 -19.91 26.76
C GLY A 688 26.88 -18.46 27.23
N THR A 689 26.41 -17.51 26.42
CA THR A 689 26.34 -16.08 26.76
C THR A 689 25.18 -15.83 27.72
N LEU A 690 25.42 -15.10 28.81
CA LEU A 690 24.40 -14.70 29.78
C LEU A 690 23.40 -13.74 29.11
N LEU A 691 22.10 -14.01 29.28
CA LEU A 691 20.96 -13.22 28.79
C LEU A 691 20.19 -12.54 29.93
N PHE A 692 20.15 -13.15 31.11
CA PHE A 692 19.51 -12.57 32.29
C PHE A 692 20.17 -13.08 33.58
N GLU A 693 20.31 -12.23 34.59
CA GLU A 693 20.50 -12.66 35.98
C GLU A 693 19.56 -11.87 36.91
N GLY A 694 18.87 -12.54 37.84
CA GLY A 694 17.95 -11.87 38.74
C GLY A 694 17.00 -12.79 39.48
N GLY A 695 16.10 -12.19 40.25
CA GLY A 695 15.04 -12.93 40.96
C GLY A 695 13.90 -13.37 40.05
N TYR A 696 13.29 -14.50 40.41
CA TYR A 696 12.05 -15.02 39.85
C TYR A 696 11.07 -15.36 40.98
N SER A 697 9.78 -15.25 40.70
CA SER A 697 8.72 -15.91 41.46
C SER A 697 7.73 -16.53 40.49
N SER A 698 7.58 -17.85 40.54
CA SER A 698 6.67 -18.63 39.68
C SER A 698 6.78 -18.27 38.19
N ASP A 699 7.98 -18.38 37.62
CA ASP A 699 8.35 -18.08 36.22
C ASP A 699 8.36 -16.60 35.82
N LYS A 700 7.94 -15.68 36.69
CA LYS A 700 8.01 -14.23 36.44
C LYS A 700 9.24 -13.65 37.09
N ARG A 701 9.97 -12.76 36.39
CA ARG A 701 11.06 -11.97 36.99
C ARG A 701 10.51 -11.07 38.09
N GLU A 702 11.19 -11.01 39.23
CA GLU A 702 10.76 -10.31 40.44
C GLU A 702 11.97 -9.79 41.21
N GLY A 703 11.90 -8.56 41.74
CA GLY A 703 13.02 -7.90 42.41
C GLY A 703 14.11 -7.45 41.44
N ALA A 704 15.34 -7.26 41.95
CA ALA A 704 16.45 -6.79 41.13
C ALA A 704 16.87 -7.82 40.07
N GLY A 705 17.15 -7.35 38.85
CA GLY A 705 17.68 -8.17 37.77
C GLY A 705 18.34 -7.37 36.65
N LYS A 706 19.11 -8.07 35.82
CA LYS A 706 19.84 -7.54 34.67
C LYS A 706 19.52 -8.34 33.41
N ASP A 707 19.16 -7.65 32.33
CA ASP A 707 19.09 -8.23 30.98
C ASP A 707 20.40 -7.99 30.23
N TYR A 708 20.70 -8.90 29.32
CA TYR A 708 21.81 -8.80 28.38
C TYR A 708 21.35 -9.14 26.95
N THR A 709 22.07 -8.60 25.95
CA THR A 709 21.89 -8.97 24.54
C THR A 709 22.39 -10.38 24.27
N SER A 710 22.10 -10.91 23.07
CA SER A 710 22.64 -12.21 22.61
C SER A 710 24.18 -12.27 22.53
N GLU A 711 24.86 -11.12 22.61
CA GLU A 711 26.32 -10.97 22.67
C GLU A 711 26.84 -10.68 24.08
N GLY A 712 25.96 -10.63 25.09
CA GLY A 712 26.33 -10.44 26.49
C GLY A 712 26.57 -8.98 26.87
N LYS A 713 26.13 -8.01 26.05
CA LYS A 713 26.12 -6.59 26.42
C LYS A 713 24.97 -6.33 27.38
N LEU A 714 25.20 -5.58 28.46
CA LEU A 714 24.14 -5.21 29.39
C LEU A 714 23.06 -4.40 28.64
N TRP A 715 21.80 -4.80 28.75
CA TRP A 715 20.64 -4.20 28.07
C TRP A 715 19.71 -3.47 29.05
N PHE A 716 19.58 -3.99 30.28
CA PHE A 716 18.84 -3.35 31.37
C PHE A 716 19.38 -3.78 32.72
N GLU A 717 19.34 -2.89 33.70
CA GLU A 717 19.61 -3.16 35.11
C GLU A 717 18.56 -2.41 35.95
N GLY A 718 17.79 -3.11 36.79
CA GLY A 718 16.74 -2.47 37.60
C GLY A 718 15.81 -3.47 38.27
N GLU A 719 14.69 -2.99 38.79
CA GLU A 719 13.70 -3.81 39.48
C GLU A 719 12.63 -4.38 38.52
N TYR A 720 12.13 -5.55 38.87
CA TYR A 720 11.03 -6.25 38.21
C TYR A 720 9.89 -6.48 39.18
N VAL A 721 8.66 -6.26 38.71
CA VAL A 721 7.43 -6.67 39.39
C VAL A 721 6.56 -7.41 38.38
N ASN A 722 6.22 -8.66 38.67
CA ASN A 722 5.45 -9.54 37.79
C ASN A 722 6.00 -9.64 36.35
N GLY A 723 7.32 -9.67 36.19
CA GLY A 723 8.00 -9.74 34.90
C GLY A 723 8.12 -8.41 34.15
N LYS A 724 7.61 -7.30 34.69
CA LYS A 724 7.71 -5.96 34.08
C LYS A 724 8.75 -5.10 34.81
N LYS A 725 9.50 -4.29 34.05
CA LYS A 725 10.42 -3.29 34.59
C LYS A 725 9.64 -2.28 35.43
N SER A 726 10.13 -2.01 36.64
CA SER A 726 9.49 -1.18 37.65
C SER A 726 10.56 -0.49 38.50
N GLY A 727 10.17 0.46 39.35
CA GLY A 727 11.10 1.11 40.29
C GLY A 727 12.16 1.93 39.58
N GLN A 728 13.38 1.99 40.13
CA GLN A 728 14.51 2.67 39.47
C GLN A 728 15.28 1.68 38.60
N GLY A 729 15.74 2.13 37.43
CA GLY A 729 16.53 1.30 36.53
C GLY A 729 17.30 2.07 35.47
N LYS A 730 18.13 1.33 34.74
CA LYS A 730 18.93 1.78 33.61
C LYS A 730 18.66 0.90 32.42
N SER A 731 18.47 1.49 31.24
CA SER A 731 18.44 0.76 29.97
C SER A 731 19.57 1.21 29.07
N TYR A 732 20.05 0.27 28.28
CA TYR A 732 21.22 0.40 27.41
C TYR A 732 20.83 0.07 25.97
N ASP A 733 21.64 0.46 25.00
CA ASP A 733 21.50 0.03 23.61
C ASP A 733 22.12 -1.36 23.37
N TRP A 734 22.14 -1.78 22.10
CA TRP A 734 22.65 -3.09 21.68
C TRP A 734 24.18 -3.23 21.83
N GLU A 735 24.93 -2.11 21.86
CA GLU A 735 26.37 -2.11 22.14
C GLU A 735 26.68 -2.14 23.64
N GLY A 736 25.67 -1.88 24.48
CA GLY A 736 25.77 -1.76 25.94
C GLY A 736 26.08 -0.34 26.42
N LYS A 737 25.85 0.70 25.61
CA LYS A 737 25.94 2.10 26.04
C LYS A 737 24.65 2.49 26.76
N LEU A 738 24.75 3.27 27.83
CA LEU A 738 23.59 3.77 28.56
C LEU A 738 22.73 4.67 27.66
N ILE A 739 21.42 4.43 27.59
CA ILE A 739 20.44 5.27 26.86
C ILE A 739 19.36 5.87 27.75
N TYR A 740 19.12 5.33 28.94
CA TYR A 740 18.23 5.93 29.93
C TYR A 740 18.57 5.47 31.35
N SER A 741 18.44 6.37 32.32
CA SER A 741 18.52 6.11 33.76
C SER A 741 17.37 6.84 34.46
N GLY A 742 16.52 6.15 35.20
CA GLY A 742 15.38 6.77 35.88
C GLY A 742 14.29 5.78 36.28
N GLY A 743 13.11 6.31 36.58
CA GLY A 743 11.97 5.50 37.00
C GLY A 743 11.29 4.71 35.88
N PHE A 744 10.76 3.55 36.24
CA PHE A 744 9.94 2.70 35.40
C PHE A 744 8.63 2.33 36.10
N LEU A 745 7.54 2.26 35.32
CA LEU A 745 6.25 1.73 35.75
C LEU A 745 5.68 0.85 34.65
N ASN A 746 5.42 -0.43 34.97
CA ASN A 746 4.85 -1.41 34.02
C ASN A 746 5.64 -1.57 32.70
N GLY A 747 6.95 -1.32 32.70
CA GLY A 747 7.80 -1.34 31.50
C GLY A 747 7.98 0.00 30.79
N MET A 748 7.21 1.03 31.15
CA MET A 748 7.32 2.39 30.60
C MET A 748 8.20 3.28 31.48
N ARG A 749 8.84 4.31 30.91
CA ARG A 749 9.59 5.31 31.71
C ARG A 749 8.61 6.22 32.42
N GLU A 750 8.84 6.51 33.70
CA GLU A 750 7.89 7.20 34.58
C GLU A 750 8.64 7.96 35.68
N GLY A 751 8.17 9.16 36.04
CA GLY A 751 8.83 10.02 37.03
C GLY A 751 10.13 10.65 36.51
N GLN A 752 11.08 10.97 37.39
CA GLN A 752 12.34 11.59 36.98
C GLN A 752 13.25 10.61 36.23
N GLY A 753 13.91 11.09 35.17
CA GLY A 753 14.94 10.33 34.47
C GLY A 753 15.79 11.15 33.50
N THR A 754 16.84 10.51 33.02
CA THR A 754 17.84 11.08 32.11
C THR A 754 17.96 10.16 30.90
N VAL A 755 17.85 10.70 29.69
CA VAL A 755 18.06 10.01 28.41
C VAL A 755 19.42 10.38 27.87
N TYR A 756 20.13 9.39 27.32
CA TYR A 756 21.47 9.52 26.80
C TYR A 756 21.55 9.12 25.33
N ARG A 757 22.47 9.73 24.60
CA ARG A 757 22.89 9.35 23.24
C ARG A 757 24.41 9.49 23.16
N ASP A 758 25.11 8.42 22.79
CA ASP A 758 26.58 8.37 22.73
C ASP A 758 27.28 8.86 24.02
N GLY A 759 26.70 8.52 25.17
CA GLY A 759 27.18 8.91 26.49
C GLY A 759 26.87 10.37 26.90
N LYS A 760 26.32 11.20 26.01
CA LYS A 760 25.86 12.56 26.31
C LYS A 760 24.40 12.55 26.77
N VAL A 761 24.04 13.40 27.72
CA VAL A 761 22.64 13.63 28.11
C VAL A 761 21.94 14.35 26.96
N ILE A 762 20.84 13.79 26.46
CA ILE A 762 19.94 14.44 25.48
C ILE A 762 18.61 14.90 26.09
N TYR A 763 18.22 14.36 27.24
CA TYR A 763 17.09 14.86 28.02
C TYR A 763 17.31 14.57 29.50
N GLU A 764 16.98 15.52 30.37
CA GLU A 764 16.89 15.32 31.82
C GLU A 764 15.60 15.95 32.32
N GLY A 765 14.71 15.18 32.96
CA GLY A 765 13.41 15.68 33.40
C GLY A 765 12.38 14.60 33.68
N GLN A 766 11.13 15.01 33.70
CA GLN A 766 9.99 14.18 34.08
C GLN A 766 9.40 13.38 32.90
N PHE A 767 8.97 12.15 33.21
CA PHE A 767 8.35 11.21 32.28
C PHE A 767 6.97 10.77 32.76
N HIS A 768 6.05 10.63 31.82
CA HIS A 768 4.79 9.89 32.02
C HIS A 768 4.57 8.95 30.82
N LYS A 769 4.32 7.66 31.06
CA LYS A 769 4.09 6.65 30.01
C LYS A 769 5.14 6.68 28.87
N SER A 770 6.41 6.79 29.23
CA SER A 770 7.56 6.92 28.32
C SER A 770 7.68 8.24 27.54
N ARG A 771 6.81 9.23 27.75
CA ARG A 771 6.88 10.55 27.10
C ARG A 771 7.41 11.62 28.07
N TYR A 772 8.08 12.65 27.54
CA TYR A 772 8.47 13.84 28.30
C TYR A 772 7.20 14.55 28.81
N ASP A 773 7.04 14.68 30.12
CA ASP A 773 5.83 15.25 30.72
C ASP A 773 6.18 15.87 32.09
N GLY A 774 6.17 17.20 32.16
CA GLY A 774 6.64 17.98 33.31
C GLY A 774 7.89 18.80 33.01
N GLN A 775 8.62 19.23 34.04
CA GLN A 775 9.83 20.04 33.87
C GLN A 775 10.99 19.21 33.30
N GLY A 776 11.75 19.79 32.37
CA GLY A 776 12.97 19.17 31.87
C GLY A 776 13.90 20.08 31.08
N LYS A 777 15.02 19.50 30.67
CA LYS A 777 16.02 20.08 29.79
C LYS A 777 16.31 19.11 28.66
N LEU A 778 16.00 19.51 27.42
CA LEU A 778 16.36 18.79 26.19
C LEU A 778 17.69 19.37 25.66
N VAL A 779 18.55 18.51 25.12
CA VAL A 779 19.77 18.87 24.40
C VAL A 779 19.66 18.35 22.97
N PHE A 780 19.73 19.27 22.00
CA PHE A 780 19.63 18.99 20.58
C PHE A 780 20.93 18.36 20.03
N TYR A 781 20.89 17.82 18.81
CA TYR A 781 22.04 17.15 18.19
C TYR A 781 23.28 18.05 18.05
N ASN A 782 23.07 19.33 17.79
CA ASN A 782 24.10 20.36 17.67
C ASN A 782 24.65 20.87 19.03
N GLY A 783 24.11 20.39 20.16
CA GLY A 783 24.50 20.79 21.50
C GLY A 783 23.70 21.94 22.10
N ASP A 784 22.84 22.59 21.32
CA ASP A 784 21.88 23.59 21.82
C ASP A 784 20.98 22.95 22.88
N THR A 785 20.39 23.77 23.75
CA THR A 785 19.50 23.30 24.80
C THR A 785 18.18 24.04 24.81
N TYR A 786 17.12 23.35 25.18
CA TYR A 786 15.87 23.94 25.60
C TYR A 786 15.58 23.51 27.04
N THR A 787 15.32 24.48 27.91
CA THR A 787 14.90 24.23 29.29
C THR A 787 13.51 24.81 29.50
N GLY A 788 12.54 23.98 29.87
CA GLY A 788 11.14 24.37 29.97
C GLY A 788 10.22 23.21 30.32
N THR A 789 8.92 23.46 30.20
CA THR A 789 7.87 22.48 30.48
C THR A 789 7.58 21.63 29.23
N PHE A 790 7.46 20.32 29.42
CA PHE A 790 7.08 19.35 28.40
C PHE A 790 5.70 18.78 28.70
N LYS A 791 4.97 18.38 27.66
CA LYS A 791 3.69 17.70 27.80
C LYS A 791 3.46 16.70 26.67
N GLU A 792 3.09 15.48 27.03
CA GLU A 792 2.84 14.39 26.08
C GLU A 792 3.96 14.19 25.02
N GLY A 793 5.20 14.44 25.42
CA GLY A 793 6.40 14.29 24.58
C GLY A 793 6.88 15.58 23.91
N GLY A 794 6.03 16.59 23.74
CA GLY A 794 6.39 17.88 23.12
C GLY A 794 6.59 19.01 24.13
N TYR A 795 6.85 20.21 23.64
CA TYR A 795 6.84 21.43 24.45
C TYR A 795 5.42 21.73 24.96
N ALA A 796 5.27 22.18 26.21
CA ALA A 796 3.97 22.58 26.72
C ALA A 796 3.51 23.91 26.11
N ASP A 797 2.22 24.01 25.81
CA ASP A 797 1.65 25.21 25.19
C ASP A 797 1.79 26.45 26.09
N GLY A 798 2.27 27.55 25.52
CA GLY A 798 2.55 28.80 26.25
C GLY A 798 3.86 28.82 27.06
N ASP A 799 4.62 27.72 27.08
CA ASP A 799 5.89 27.65 27.81
C ASP A 799 6.90 28.69 27.32
N GLN A 800 7.45 29.45 28.27
CA GLN A 800 8.45 30.50 28.02
C GLN A 800 9.90 29.95 28.06
N GLY A 801 10.05 28.65 27.81
CA GLY A 801 11.29 27.92 27.96
C GLY A 801 12.40 28.44 27.05
N VAL A 802 13.59 28.53 27.64
CA VAL A 802 14.73 29.20 27.04
C VAL A 802 15.42 28.23 26.08
N PHE A 803 15.43 28.60 24.79
CA PHE A 803 16.36 28.03 23.82
C PHE A 803 17.69 28.77 23.96
N ALA A 804 18.76 28.01 24.17
CA ALA A 804 20.12 28.51 24.22
C ALA A 804 21.02 27.71 23.28
N ASP A 805 22.00 28.36 22.67
CA ASP A 805 23.03 27.69 21.89
C ASP A 805 23.88 26.74 22.75
N ALA A 806 24.76 25.96 22.12
CA ALA A 806 25.70 25.06 22.80
C ALA A 806 26.67 25.77 23.77
N GLN A 807 26.75 27.10 23.76
CA GLN A 807 27.55 27.92 24.69
C GLN A 807 26.69 28.52 25.82
N GLY A 808 25.36 28.41 25.77
CA GLY A 808 24.41 28.92 26.75
C GLY A 808 23.80 30.29 26.43
N ASN A 809 24.03 30.86 25.24
CA ASN A 809 23.45 32.16 24.86
C ASN A 809 22.02 32.00 24.31
N PRO A 810 21.05 32.85 24.69
CA PRO A 810 19.67 32.77 24.19
C PRO A 810 19.57 32.94 22.66
N LEU A 811 18.76 32.10 22.01
CA LEU A 811 18.53 32.13 20.56
C LEU A 811 17.27 32.94 20.20
N ASN A 812 17.34 33.72 19.11
CA ASN A 812 16.25 34.60 18.66
C ASN A 812 15.27 33.88 17.71
N ASN A 813 13.98 34.17 17.85
CA ASN A 813 12.89 33.51 17.13
C ASN A 813 12.42 34.36 15.93
N GLY A 814 12.42 33.81 14.72
CA GLY A 814 11.91 34.44 13.50
C GLY A 814 12.88 35.44 12.84
N ALA A 815 14.09 34.99 12.46
CA ALA A 815 15.02 35.83 11.71
C ALA A 815 14.47 36.17 10.31
N GLN A 816 14.47 37.45 9.93
CA GLN A 816 14.09 37.86 8.56
C GLN A 816 15.20 37.66 7.53
N GLN A 817 16.46 37.50 7.97
CA GLN A 817 17.61 37.28 7.12
C GLN A 817 18.73 36.57 7.90
N GLY A 818 19.43 35.64 7.26
CA GLY A 818 20.53 34.89 7.86
C GLY A 818 20.05 33.74 8.76
N ASN A 819 20.95 33.21 9.59
CA ASN A 819 20.62 32.05 10.44
C ASN A 819 19.64 32.42 11.55
N GLY A 820 18.59 31.60 11.70
CA GLY A 820 17.57 31.78 12.74
C GLY A 820 16.86 30.49 13.12
N ILE A 821 15.86 30.62 13.98
CA ILE A 821 14.92 29.56 14.35
C ILE A 821 13.51 30.02 13.98
N PHE A 822 12.73 29.14 13.36
CA PHE A 822 11.29 29.33 13.13
C PHE A 822 10.53 28.16 13.76
N ARG A 823 9.55 28.46 14.59
CA ARG A 823 8.68 27.44 15.18
C ARG A 823 7.41 27.35 14.35
N PHE A 824 7.15 26.16 13.81
CA PHE A 824 5.87 25.85 13.19
C PHE A 824 4.78 25.69 14.25
N ALA A 825 3.53 25.64 13.79
CA ALA A 825 2.44 25.15 14.62
C ALA A 825 2.77 23.78 15.22
N TYR A 826 2.27 23.54 16.44
CA TYR A 826 2.47 22.32 17.21
C TYR A 826 3.92 21.95 17.54
N GLY A 827 4.79 22.94 17.63
CA GLY A 827 6.08 22.82 18.32
C GLY A 827 7.19 22.18 17.49
N SER A 828 6.94 21.85 16.22
CA SER A 828 8.04 21.55 15.28
C SER A 828 8.89 22.81 15.06
N VAL A 829 10.20 22.65 14.89
CA VAL A 829 11.19 23.74 14.86
C VAL A 829 12.07 23.63 13.64
N TYR A 830 12.05 24.60 12.73
CA TYR A 830 13.12 24.80 11.76
C TYR A 830 14.24 25.63 12.37
N LYS A 831 15.49 25.25 12.08
CA LYS A 831 16.70 26.03 12.35
C LYS A 831 17.52 26.06 11.06
N GLY A 832 17.85 27.24 10.56
CA GLY A 832 18.57 27.36 9.30
C GLY A 832 18.61 28.77 8.75
N GLU A 833 18.96 28.88 7.48
CA GLU A 833 19.10 30.14 6.76
C GLU A 833 17.73 30.72 6.33
N PHE A 834 17.58 32.03 6.50
CA PHE A 834 16.41 32.79 6.06
C PHE A 834 16.80 33.85 5.03
N VAL A 835 15.95 34.03 4.03
CA VAL A 835 16.03 35.11 3.04
C VAL A 835 14.66 35.79 2.97
N ASN A 836 14.59 37.08 3.30
CA ASN A 836 13.33 37.84 3.40
C ASN A 836 12.21 37.19 4.26
N GLY A 837 12.59 36.36 5.25
CA GLY A 837 11.68 35.61 6.11
C GLY A 837 11.19 34.27 5.55
N GLU A 838 11.58 33.89 4.33
CA GLU A 838 11.40 32.52 3.83
C GLU A 838 12.59 31.64 4.22
N MET A 839 12.35 30.35 4.51
CA MET A 839 13.41 29.38 4.78
C MET A 839 14.09 29.00 3.46
N GLU A 840 15.37 29.32 3.33
CA GLU A 840 16.11 29.22 2.07
C GLU A 840 17.61 29.11 2.35
N GLY A 841 18.28 28.12 1.75
CA GLY A 841 19.64 27.72 2.10
C GLY A 841 19.67 26.47 2.99
N GLN A 842 20.70 26.29 3.81
CA GLN A 842 20.84 25.10 4.66
C GLN A 842 19.93 25.18 5.91
N GLY A 843 19.31 24.06 6.28
CA GLY A 843 18.49 23.99 7.48
C GLY A 843 18.20 22.59 8.02
N GLU A 844 17.63 22.57 9.22
CA GLU A 844 17.23 21.41 10.01
C GLU A 844 15.79 21.62 10.50
N THR A 845 14.87 20.71 10.19
CA THR A 845 13.54 20.67 10.82
C THR A 845 13.49 19.58 11.87
N TYR A 846 13.03 19.94 13.06
CA TYR A 846 12.76 19.09 14.21
C TYR A 846 11.25 18.98 14.44
N ARG A 847 10.77 17.83 14.93
CA ARG A 847 9.38 17.57 15.35
C ARG A 847 9.11 18.18 16.73
N ALA A 848 7.84 18.20 17.11
CA ALA A 848 7.35 18.62 18.43
C ALA A 848 8.09 17.98 19.63
N ASP A 849 8.51 16.71 19.49
CA ASP A 849 9.23 15.95 20.52
C ASP A 849 10.76 16.17 20.52
N GLY A 850 11.24 17.13 19.72
CA GLY A 850 12.65 17.47 19.59
C GLY A 850 13.46 16.51 18.72
N LYS A 851 12.86 15.50 18.09
CA LYS A 851 13.55 14.65 17.11
C LYS A 851 13.73 15.39 15.79
N LEU A 852 14.89 15.26 15.17
CA LEU A 852 15.12 15.70 13.79
C LEU A 852 14.16 14.96 12.85
N SER A 853 13.56 15.66 11.89
CA SER A 853 12.74 15.10 10.81
C SER A 853 13.32 15.33 9.43
N HIS A 854 14.05 16.43 9.22
CA HIS A 854 14.75 16.72 7.97
C HIS A 854 16.01 17.56 8.24
N GLN A 855 17.04 17.40 7.41
CA GLN A 855 18.25 18.21 7.39
C GLN A 855 18.75 18.27 5.95
N GLY A 856 18.91 19.46 5.40
CA GLY A 856 19.28 19.63 4.01
C GLY A 856 19.14 21.06 3.51
N GLN A 857 19.17 21.18 2.19
CA GLN A 857 18.92 22.43 1.50
C GLN A 857 17.40 22.71 1.39
N TYR A 858 17.04 24.00 1.50
CA TYR A 858 15.67 24.51 1.44
C TYR A 858 15.57 25.64 0.42
N LYS A 859 14.38 25.80 -0.14
CA LYS A 859 14.01 26.89 -1.06
C LYS A 859 12.51 27.16 -0.91
N LYS A 860 12.13 28.41 -0.66
CA LYS A 860 10.73 28.81 -0.40
C LYS A 860 10.02 27.93 0.63
N GLY A 861 10.71 27.54 1.69
CA GLY A 861 10.14 26.70 2.76
C GLY A 861 10.04 25.21 2.49
N ARG A 862 10.49 24.70 1.35
CA ARG A 862 10.48 23.25 1.01
C ARG A 862 11.90 22.69 0.89
N PRO A 863 12.13 21.40 1.20
CA PRO A 863 13.35 20.69 0.83
C PRO A 863 13.61 20.78 -0.68
N GLU A 864 14.84 21.10 -1.05
CA GLU A 864 15.29 21.31 -2.44
C GLU A 864 16.78 21.00 -2.49
N GLY A 865 17.28 20.22 -3.45
CA GLY A 865 18.68 19.82 -3.48
C GLY A 865 18.97 18.66 -2.53
N TYR A 866 20.17 18.57 -1.95
CA TYR A 866 20.54 17.39 -1.15
C TYR A 866 20.04 17.49 0.30
N GLY A 867 19.46 16.40 0.81
CA GLY A 867 18.94 16.32 2.17
C GLY A 867 18.79 14.90 2.72
N GLN A 868 18.52 14.82 4.02
CA GLN A 868 18.28 13.61 4.81
C GLN A 868 16.96 13.76 5.58
N SER A 869 16.20 12.68 5.72
CA SER A 869 14.88 12.69 6.38
C SER A 869 14.72 11.54 7.38
N TRP A 870 13.99 11.82 8.47
CA TRP A 870 13.81 10.92 9.63
C TRP A 870 12.33 10.73 10.01
N ASP A 871 11.98 9.51 10.43
CA ASP A 871 10.63 9.07 10.80
C ASP A 871 10.16 9.64 12.16
N SER A 872 8.98 9.25 12.64
CA SER A 872 8.46 9.69 13.94
C SER A 872 9.20 9.10 15.15
N ASP A 873 9.96 8.01 14.97
CA ASP A 873 10.79 7.42 16.02
C ASP A 873 12.20 8.02 16.03
N GLY A 874 12.58 8.78 14.99
CA GLY A 874 13.88 9.43 14.82
C GLY A 874 14.87 8.57 14.05
N ARG A 875 14.39 7.60 13.25
CA ARG A 875 15.20 6.77 12.36
C ARG A 875 15.29 7.43 10.99
N LYS A 876 16.48 7.47 10.39
CA LYS A 876 16.63 7.95 9.01
C LYS A 876 15.84 7.02 8.09
N TRP A 877 15.01 7.57 7.22
CA TRP A 877 14.25 6.82 6.20
C TRP A 877 14.64 7.21 4.77
N TYR A 878 15.21 8.40 4.56
CA TYR A 878 15.74 8.83 3.26
C TYR A 878 17.02 9.68 3.38
N GLU A 879 17.86 9.62 2.34
CA GLU A 879 19.05 10.44 2.12
C GLU A 879 19.32 10.57 0.61
N GLY A 880 19.20 11.77 0.04
CA GLY A 880 19.27 11.93 -1.41
C GLY A 880 18.89 13.33 -1.89
N GLN A 881 18.55 13.42 -3.17
CA GLN A 881 18.13 14.66 -3.83
C GLN A 881 16.63 14.92 -3.66
N TYR A 882 16.28 16.20 -3.56
CA TYR A 882 14.92 16.72 -3.40
C TYR A 882 14.63 17.76 -4.49
N GLU A 883 13.39 17.82 -4.97
CA GLU A 883 12.89 18.92 -5.78
C GLU A 883 11.47 19.29 -5.33
N ASN A 884 11.22 20.57 -5.03
CA ASN A 884 9.93 21.08 -4.54
C ASN A 884 9.34 20.33 -3.32
N GLY A 885 10.16 19.65 -2.53
CA GLY A 885 9.79 18.86 -1.36
C GLY A 885 9.62 17.34 -1.59
N TYR A 886 9.82 16.83 -2.81
CA TYR A 886 9.74 15.40 -3.14
C TYR A 886 11.12 14.80 -3.38
N GLU A 887 11.29 13.53 -3.02
CA GLU A 887 12.47 12.73 -3.36
C GLU A 887 12.59 12.57 -4.89
N GLN A 888 13.75 12.94 -5.43
CA GLN A 888 14.05 12.94 -6.87
C GLN A 888 15.49 12.50 -7.10
N GLY A 889 15.84 12.07 -8.31
CA GLY A 889 17.22 11.83 -8.70
C GLY A 889 17.91 10.75 -7.84
N GLN A 890 19.17 10.93 -7.49
CA GLN A 890 19.94 9.91 -6.75
C GLN A 890 19.68 9.96 -5.24
N GLY A 891 19.35 8.82 -4.64
CA GLY A 891 19.07 8.73 -3.21
C GLY A 891 19.19 7.33 -2.61
N LYS A 892 18.92 7.26 -1.30
CA LYS A 892 18.91 6.05 -0.48
C LYS A 892 17.69 6.06 0.42
N ALA A 893 16.92 4.97 0.41
CA ALA A 893 15.83 4.74 1.37
C ALA A 893 16.23 3.69 2.41
N PHE A 894 15.69 3.81 3.62
CA PHE A 894 16.01 2.94 4.76
C PHE A 894 14.74 2.40 5.42
N ASP A 895 14.83 1.24 6.06
CA ASP A 895 13.73 0.55 6.72
C ASP A 895 13.44 1.07 8.16
N GLU A 896 12.42 0.49 8.80
CA GLU A 896 12.02 0.75 10.19
C GLU A 896 13.09 0.43 11.25
N ASN A 897 14.26 -0.08 10.86
CA ASN A 897 15.41 -0.33 11.73
C ASN A 897 16.62 0.56 11.36
N GLY A 898 16.45 1.50 10.42
CA GLY A 898 17.51 2.37 9.92
C GLY A 898 18.50 1.66 8.99
N LYS A 899 18.13 0.49 8.43
CA LYS A 899 18.96 -0.27 7.51
C LYS A 899 18.62 0.10 6.07
N LEU A 900 19.63 0.19 5.21
CA LEU A 900 19.45 0.48 3.79
C LEU A 900 18.46 -0.52 3.16
N LEU A 901 17.41 0.02 2.54
CA LEU A 901 16.33 -0.70 1.86
C LEU A 901 16.46 -0.55 0.34
N TYR A 902 16.87 0.64 -0.13
CA TYR A 902 17.11 0.93 -1.54
C TYR A 902 18.21 1.98 -1.72
N GLU A 903 19.01 1.88 -2.78
CA GLU A 903 19.97 2.88 -3.24
C GLU A 903 19.92 2.96 -4.77
N GLY A 904 19.58 4.12 -5.33
CA GLY A 904 19.36 4.27 -6.77
C GLY A 904 18.62 5.56 -7.13
N GLN A 905 17.90 5.54 -8.26
CA GLN A 905 17.15 6.69 -8.75
C GLN A 905 15.72 6.74 -8.19
N PHE A 906 15.24 7.95 -7.95
CA PHE A 906 13.91 8.28 -7.49
C PHE A 906 13.23 9.21 -8.48
N GLU A 907 11.94 9.00 -8.69
CA GLU A 907 11.07 9.92 -9.44
C GLU A 907 9.77 10.12 -8.64
N TYR A 908 9.58 11.35 -8.12
CA TYR A 908 8.47 11.73 -7.23
C TYR A 908 8.25 10.84 -5.98
N GLY A 909 9.31 10.21 -5.48
CA GLY A 909 9.28 9.28 -4.34
C GLY A 909 9.31 7.79 -4.70
N ASP A 910 8.95 7.43 -5.93
CA ASP A 910 9.00 6.04 -6.40
C ASP A 910 10.41 5.67 -6.89
N TRP A 911 10.77 4.39 -6.79
CA TRP A 911 12.04 3.88 -7.30
C TRP A 911 11.98 3.75 -8.82
N SER A 912 12.96 4.31 -9.52
CA SER A 912 13.04 4.31 -10.98
C SER A 912 14.47 4.06 -11.44
N GLY A 913 14.67 3.90 -12.75
CA GLY A 913 15.99 3.81 -13.37
C GLY A 913 16.87 2.71 -12.75
N THR A 914 18.18 2.93 -12.67
CA THR A 914 19.09 1.92 -12.09
C THR A 914 19.17 2.04 -10.57
N GLY A 915 19.07 0.91 -9.85
CA GLY A 915 19.17 0.88 -8.40
C GLY A 915 19.48 -0.49 -7.79
N LYS A 916 19.59 -0.52 -6.46
CA LYS A 916 19.85 -1.69 -5.63
C LYS A 916 18.83 -1.73 -4.50
N GLN A 917 18.02 -2.79 -4.43
CA GLN A 917 17.14 -3.06 -3.29
C GLN A 917 17.79 -4.06 -2.34
N TYR A 918 17.53 -3.93 -1.05
CA TYR A 918 18.03 -4.77 0.03
C TYR A 918 16.88 -5.37 0.85
N THR A 919 17.12 -6.49 1.50
CA THR A 919 16.16 -7.06 2.47
C THR A 919 16.22 -6.32 3.80
N LYS A 920 15.20 -6.48 4.66
CA LYS A 920 15.29 -6.09 6.10
C LYS A 920 16.47 -6.74 6.83
N SER A 921 17.00 -7.87 6.34
CA SER A 921 18.24 -8.46 6.87
C SER A 921 19.53 -7.83 6.30
N GLY A 922 19.45 -6.92 5.32
CA GLY A 922 20.56 -6.13 4.79
C GLY A 922 21.36 -6.85 3.71
N ARG A 923 20.86 -7.99 3.26
CA ARG A 923 21.38 -8.67 2.08
C ARG A 923 20.85 -7.91 0.86
N LEU A 924 21.69 -7.71 -0.14
CA LEU A 924 21.23 -7.29 -1.47
C LEU A 924 20.11 -8.24 -1.91
N LEU A 925 18.99 -7.68 -2.33
CA LEU A 925 17.82 -8.41 -2.82
C LEU A 925 17.78 -8.33 -4.35
N TYR A 926 18.02 -7.14 -4.91
CA TYR A 926 18.03 -6.92 -6.35
C TYR A 926 19.04 -5.82 -6.72
N GLU A 927 19.66 -5.92 -7.89
CA GLU A 927 20.47 -4.88 -8.52
C GLU A 927 20.15 -4.86 -10.03
N GLY A 928 19.66 -3.75 -10.56
CA GLY A 928 19.18 -3.66 -11.93
C GLY A 928 18.32 -2.42 -12.20
N GLU A 929 17.47 -2.48 -13.20
CA GLU A 929 16.55 -1.40 -13.58
C GLU A 929 15.20 -1.48 -12.83
N PHE A 930 14.56 -0.33 -12.64
CA PHE A 930 13.28 -0.15 -11.96
C PHE A 930 12.37 0.75 -12.80
N GLU A 931 11.08 0.41 -12.83
CA GLU A 931 10.03 1.21 -13.45
C GLU A 931 8.80 1.17 -12.50
N GLU A 932 8.25 2.33 -12.13
CA GLU A 932 7.12 2.46 -11.20
C GLU A 932 7.31 1.65 -9.88
N GLY A 933 8.53 1.60 -9.33
CA GLY A 933 8.87 0.88 -8.11
C GLY A 933 9.13 -0.63 -8.25
N GLU A 934 8.90 -1.21 -9.43
CA GLU A 934 9.03 -2.65 -9.71
C GLU A 934 10.30 -2.99 -10.50
N PHE A 935 10.79 -4.23 -10.40
CA PHE A 935 11.95 -4.68 -11.20
C PHE A 935 11.63 -4.69 -12.70
N HIS A 936 12.51 -4.09 -13.49
CA HIS A 936 12.43 -3.97 -14.95
C HIS A 936 13.79 -4.27 -15.59
N GLY A 937 13.84 -4.39 -16.92
CA GLY A 937 15.08 -4.29 -17.71
C GLY A 937 16.10 -5.38 -17.37
N GLN A 938 17.39 -5.07 -17.42
CA GLN A 938 18.43 -6.01 -16.98
C GLN A 938 18.64 -5.93 -15.47
N GLY A 939 18.75 -7.09 -14.81
CA GLY A 939 19.02 -7.12 -13.38
C GLY A 939 19.56 -8.44 -12.85
N THR A 940 19.84 -8.45 -11.55
CA THR A 940 20.19 -9.64 -10.77
C THR A 940 19.40 -9.67 -9.47
N LEU A 941 18.64 -10.75 -9.24
CA LEU A 941 17.88 -11.01 -8.02
C LEU A 941 18.61 -12.03 -7.14
N TYR A 942 18.73 -11.74 -5.85
CA TYR A 942 19.54 -12.48 -4.88
C TYR A 942 18.65 -13.15 -3.80
N TYR A 943 18.69 -14.48 -3.75
CA TYR A 943 17.93 -15.29 -2.82
C TYR A 943 18.66 -15.53 -1.49
N ALA A 944 17.97 -16.16 -0.53
CA ALA A 944 18.45 -16.28 0.85
C ALA A 944 19.46 -17.40 1.10
N ASP A 945 19.44 -18.41 0.23
CA ASP A 945 20.33 -19.56 0.14
C ASP A 945 21.62 -19.24 -0.66
N GLY A 946 21.77 -18.01 -1.14
CA GLY A 946 22.89 -17.56 -1.96
C GLY A 946 22.70 -17.81 -3.46
N ILE A 947 21.56 -18.40 -3.86
CA ILE A 947 21.14 -18.47 -5.26
C ILE A 947 20.95 -17.04 -5.80
N ARG A 948 21.24 -16.85 -7.07
CA ARG A 948 21.04 -15.61 -7.82
C ARG A 948 20.38 -15.93 -9.15
N TYR A 949 19.56 -15.04 -9.66
CA TYR A 949 19.12 -15.04 -11.05
C TYR A 949 19.66 -13.77 -11.70
N THR A 950 20.29 -13.87 -12.86
CA THR A 950 20.70 -12.73 -13.68
C THR A 950 20.05 -12.86 -15.06
N GLY A 951 19.33 -11.83 -15.50
CA GLY A 951 18.56 -11.86 -16.74
C GLY A 951 17.64 -10.66 -16.87
N THR A 952 16.66 -10.77 -17.77
CA THR A 952 15.68 -9.71 -18.00
C THR A 952 14.54 -9.81 -16.98
N PHE A 953 14.00 -8.65 -16.60
CA PHE A 953 12.87 -8.50 -15.69
C PHE A 953 11.76 -7.75 -16.39
N GLU A 954 10.55 -8.30 -16.36
CA GLU A 954 9.37 -7.61 -16.88
C GLU A 954 8.26 -7.62 -15.82
N TYR A 955 7.86 -6.42 -15.38
CA TYR A 955 6.78 -6.19 -14.43
C TYR A 955 6.96 -6.90 -13.07
N GLY A 956 8.20 -6.91 -12.55
CA GLY A 956 8.60 -7.61 -11.32
C GLY A 956 8.86 -9.13 -11.48
N GLY A 957 8.60 -9.69 -12.66
CA GLY A 957 8.84 -11.10 -13.00
C GLY A 957 10.24 -11.37 -13.56
N LEU A 958 10.68 -12.62 -13.49
CA LEU A 958 11.90 -13.13 -14.16
C LEU A 958 11.51 -13.69 -15.52
N THR A 959 12.15 -13.32 -16.62
CA THR A 959 11.90 -13.97 -17.91
C THR A 959 12.74 -15.25 -18.11
N ASP A 960 12.33 -16.09 -19.07
CA ASP A 960 12.91 -17.41 -19.32
C ASP A 960 14.32 -17.38 -19.98
N ASP A 961 14.91 -16.18 -20.15
CA ASP A 961 16.23 -15.93 -20.76
C ASP A 961 17.37 -15.82 -19.74
N GLY A 962 17.05 -15.70 -18.45
CA GLY A 962 18.04 -15.48 -17.39
C GLY A 962 18.57 -16.75 -16.74
N GLU A 963 19.79 -16.64 -16.23
CA GLU A 963 20.56 -17.75 -15.68
C GLU A 963 20.47 -17.75 -14.14
N PHE A 964 20.11 -18.90 -13.55
CA PHE A 964 20.27 -19.09 -12.11
C PHE A 964 21.69 -19.58 -11.80
N THR A 965 22.29 -19.04 -10.74
CA THR A 965 23.60 -19.46 -10.23
C THR A 965 23.55 -19.65 -8.71
N ASP A 966 24.36 -20.57 -8.18
CA ASP A 966 24.49 -20.79 -6.73
C ASP A 966 25.46 -19.78 -6.08
N ALA A 967 25.71 -19.95 -4.78
CA ALA A 967 26.65 -19.10 -4.04
C ALA A 967 28.11 -19.17 -4.53
N SER A 968 28.49 -20.22 -5.27
CA SER A 968 29.81 -20.41 -5.88
C SER A 968 29.88 -19.87 -7.32
N GLY A 969 28.75 -19.49 -7.92
CA GLY A 969 28.63 -19.13 -9.33
C GLY A 969 28.44 -20.33 -10.27
N ALA A 970 28.10 -21.51 -9.75
CA ALA A 970 27.74 -22.66 -10.57
C ALA A 970 26.30 -22.51 -11.08
N TYR A 971 26.07 -22.82 -12.35
CA TYR A 971 24.73 -22.76 -12.94
C TYR A 971 23.76 -23.74 -12.30
N LEU A 972 22.53 -23.27 -12.08
CA LEU A 972 21.42 -24.03 -11.55
C LEU A 972 20.32 -24.08 -12.61
N ASP A 973 19.82 -25.28 -12.91
CA ASP A 973 18.53 -25.43 -13.55
C ASP A 973 17.41 -25.16 -12.53
N LEU A 974 16.27 -24.66 -12.99
CA LEU A 974 15.08 -24.28 -12.20
C LEU A 974 14.53 -25.43 -11.33
N ASN A 975 14.94 -26.67 -11.62
CA ASN A 975 14.55 -27.90 -10.93
C ASN A 975 15.26 -28.16 -9.58
N GLN A 976 16.30 -27.40 -9.21
CA GLN A 976 17.20 -27.69 -8.06
C GLN A 976 17.87 -29.09 -8.07
N THR A 977 17.82 -29.78 -9.19
CA THR A 977 18.67 -30.93 -9.52
C THR A 977 19.67 -30.46 -10.56
N ILE A 978 20.97 -30.52 -10.26
CA ILE A 978 21.98 -30.13 -11.25
C ILE A 978 22.01 -31.24 -12.30
N ASN A 979 21.41 -30.93 -13.45
CA ASN A 979 21.24 -31.81 -14.60
C ASN A 979 21.91 -31.16 -15.82
N GLY A 980 22.90 -31.83 -16.42
CA GLY A 980 23.68 -31.31 -17.54
C GLY A 980 25.15 -31.00 -17.19
N GLU A 981 25.90 -30.42 -18.13
CA GLU A 981 27.31 -30.08 -17.95
C GLU A 981 27.50 -28.96 -16.91
N GLY A 982 28.26 -29.22 -15.84
CA GLY A 982 28.42 -28.28 -14.75
C GLY A 982 29.71 -28.46 -13.95
N LYS A 983 29.82 -27.69 -12.85
CA LYS A 983 30.92 -27.79 -11.89
C LYS A 983 30.37 -27.99 -10.50
N LEU A 984 30.88 -29.01 -9.79
CA LEU A 984 30.44 -29.33 -8.43
C LEU A 984 31.63 -29.21 -7.47
N TYR A 985 31.50 -28.38 -6.45
CA TYR A 985 32.51 -28.21 -5.41
C TYR A 985 32.17 -29.09 -4.20
N LYS A 986 33.06 -30.03 -3.86
CA LYS A 986 32.89 -30.92 -2.69
C LYS A 986 33.61 -30.35 -1.46
N GLY A 987 33.07 -30.62 -0.27
CA GLY A 987 33.62 -30.11 0.98
C GLY A 987 35.09 -30.54 1.17
N ARG A 988 35.96 -29.56 1.47
CA ARG A 988 37.45 -29.57 1.44
C ARG A 988 38.11 -28.91 0.22
N GLY A 989 37.33 -28.42 -0.75
CA GLY A 989 37.85 -27.58 -1.85
C GLY A 989 38.07 -28.33 -3.18
N GLU A 990 37.82 -29.64 -3.19
CA GLU A 990 37.81 -30.46 -4.41
C GLU A 990 36.73 -29.96 -5.39
N ARG A 991 37.03 -29.98 -6.69
CA ARG A 991 36.14 -29.51 -7.76
C ARG A 991 35.96 -30.57 -8.83
N TYR A 992 34.72 -30.95 -9.11
CA TYR A 992 34.35 -31.72 -10.30
C TYR A 992 33.94 -30.79 -11.46
N GLU A 993 34.22 -31.19 -12.70
CA GLU A 993 33.76 -30.56 -13.95
C GLU A 993 33.29 -31.67 -14.92
N GLY A 994 32.03 -31.64 -15.35
CA GLY A 994 31.45 -32.64 -16.24
C GLY A 994 29.92 -32.74 -16.10
N PRO A 995 29.28 -33.76 -16.68
CA PRO A 995 27.84 -33.93 -16.55
C PRO A 995 27.44 -34.26 -15.11
N LEU A 996 26.35 -33.64 -14.68
CA LEU A 996 25.69 -33.89 -13.40
C LEU A 996 24.29 -34.44 -13.69
N VAL A 997 23.83 -35.37 -12.84
CA VAL A 997 22.43 -35.79 -12.77
C VAL A 997 21.99 -35.79 -11.32
N ASP A 998 20.86 -35.16 -11.03
CA ASP A 998 20.32 -34.97 -9.68
C ASP A 998 21.31 -34.36 -8.66
N GLY A 999 22.28 -33.57 -9.14
CA GLY A 999 23.33 -32.96 -8.31
C GLY A 999 24.60 -33.80 -8.12
N GLU A 1000 24.65 -35.05 -8.62
CA GLU A 1000 25.81 -35.93 -8.51
C GLU A 1000 26.53 -36.12 -9.88
N PRO A 1001 27.87 -36.24 -9.88
CA PRO A 1001 28.68 -36.58 -11.06
C PRO A 1001 28.17 -37.81 -11.82
N GLN A 1002 27.91 -37.63 -13.11
CA GLN A 1002 27.38 -38.66 -14.00
C GLN A 1002 28.10 -38.62 -15.36
N GLY A 1003 28.37 -39.80 -15.94
CA GLY A 1003 29.10 -39.88 -17.21
C GLY A 1003 30.54 -39.37 -17.10
N ARG A 1004 31.15 -39.03 -18.24
CA ARG A 1004 32.57 -38.72 -18.29
C ARG A 1004 32.87 -37.28 -17.83
N GLY A 1005 33.61 -37.15 -16.74
CA GLY A 1005 34.04 -35.85 -16.20
C GLY A 1005 35.45 -35.84 -15.61
N LYS A 1006 35.81 -34.70 -15.01
CA LYS A 1006 37.11 -34.38 -14.41
C LYS A 1006 36.94 -34.01 -12.95
N LEU A 1007 37.86 -34.44 -12.10
CA LEU A 1007 37.90 -34.10 -10.68
C LEU A 1007 39.28 -33.56 -10.32
N PHE A 1008 39.28 -32.43 -9.64
CA PHE A 1008 40.44 -31.66 -9.22
C PHE A 1008 40.52 -31.64 -7.69
N ASP A 1009 41.73 -31.66 -7.14
CA ASP A 1009 42.00 -31.49 -5.71
C ASP A 1009 41.80 -30.02 -5.25
N ALA A 1010 41.98 -29.79 -3.95
CA ALA A 1010 41.83 -28.48 -3.33
C ALA A 1010 42.84 -27.41 -3.79
N ASP A 1011 43.97 -27.84 -4.37
CA ASP A 1011 44.98 -26.96 -4.97
C ASP A 1011 44.72 -26.71 -6.47
N GLY A 1012 43.61 -27.25 -7.02
CA GLY A 1012 43.19 -27.08 -8.40
C GLY A 1012 43.87 -28.01 -9.41
N LYS A 1013 44.56 -29.06 -8.95
CA LYS A 1013 45.25 -30.03 -9.81
C LYS A 1013 44.34 -31.23 -10.11
N LEU A 1014 44.36 -31.69 -11.36
CA LEU A 1014 43.51 -32.80 -11.82
C LEU A 1014 43.91 -34.12 -11.13
N GLU A 1015 43.01 -34.70 -10.34
CA GLU A 1015 43.17 -36.03 -9.72
C GLU A 1015 42.70 -37.17 -10.64
N TYR A 1016 41.59 -36.96 -11.35
CA TYR A 1016 40.90 -38.03 -12.08
C TYR A 1016 40.14 -37.47 -13.28
N GLU A 1017 40.25 -38.14 -14.43
CA GLU A 1017 39.38 -37.93 -15.59
C GLU A 1017 38.85 -39.30 -16.02
N GLY A 1018 37.53 -39.48 -16.05
CA GLY A 1018 36.92 -40.78 -16.26
C GLY A 1018 35.40 -40.77 -16.13
N GLU A 1019 34.79 -41.94 -16.17
CA GLU A 1019 33.35 -42.13 -16.00
C GLU A 1019 32.95 -42.02 -14.53
N PHE A 1020 31.82 -41.37 -14.28
CA PHE A 1020 31.17 -41.28 -12.99
C PHE A 1020 29.76 -41.88 -13.08
N ASP A 1021 29.33 -42.52 -12.01
CA ASP A 1021 27.96 -43.02 -11.86
C ASP A 1021 27.50 -42.71 -10.43
N ASN A 1022 26.44 -41.92 -10.33
CA ASN A 1022 25.83 -41.40 -9.11
C ASN A 1022 26.88 -40.90 -8.09
N GLY A 1023 27.78 -40.02 -8.56
CA GLY A 1023 28.81 -39.37 -7.76
C GLY A 1023 30.07 -40.18 -7.48
N SER A 1024 30.12 -41.45 -7.91
CA SER A 1024 31.24 -42.37 -7.68
C SER A 1024 32.12 -42.53 -8.92
N ARG A 1025 33.45 -42.58 -8.74
CA ARG A 1025 34.43 -42.85 -9.81
C ARG A 1025 34.25 -44.30 -10.31
N VAL A 1026 33.95 -44.49 -11.60
CA VAL A 1026 33.77 -45.84 -12.19
C VAL A 1026 35.13 -46.41 -12.59
N ASN A 1027 35.70 -47.24 -11.71
CA ASN A 1027 36.91 -48.00 -12.03
C ASN A 1027 36.57 -49.17 -12.97
N LYS A 1028 36.73 -48.98 -14.28
CA LYS A 1028 36.85 -50.09 -15.23
C LYS A 1028 38.12 -50.88 -14.91
N LYS A 1029 37.96 -52.16 -14.57
CA LYS A 1029 39.05 -53.15 -14.53
C LYS A 1029 39.41 -53.60 -15.94
#